data_AF-A0A424KD09-F1
#
_entry.id   AF-A0A424KD09-F1
#
_cell.length_a   1.000
_cell.length_b   1.000
_cell.length_c   1.000
_cell.angle_alpha   90.00
_cell.angle_beta   90.00
_cell.angle_gamma   90.00
#
_symmetry.space_group_name_H-M   'P 1'
#
loop_
_entity.id
_entity.type
_entity.pdbx_description
1 polymer ?
#
loop_
_entity_poly.entity_id
_entity_poly.type
_entity_poly.pdbx_seq_one_letter_code
_entity_poly.pdbx_strand_id
1 'polypeptide(L)'
;MNNINTALQRERQKYKVRTFYLLGFIGCISIFVYFFLLLSNGTKIIILPEEASKNAKVKSESFFDLSFNNFIYSFSSKPVFSVSSKGYKKIQETITHENKGKFHEVLMTELPGILNVNINNKNENTQWFLDEKFIFQGEKLEISLPAGQYNLAVNNPFFEKKNTNVIIEKGEPNNLDLELNNINSFIKIDSEPTNATVFINKKKIGQTPMIFKDQGGKYMIEVKKENYEKINETIIITNQNKVNQRNYILELIEAKLKVTTKPKGGNLNINGLVYQTDKFINLKSNKEYIVSYEKAGFKKKSLNLNLKPNEERTETINLEEEYGIVEIISKPKAEIWINEKLSGQTPKLVELRTIQQTIEVRKKNFRSVTNKILPKADKKKVLNISLIDEKTARLQEAKSSYNNSINIEMKLFNPKGDMLQLGAKRHEKGQRANEILRKVNLTKPFYVSLHEVSNENFTNFKKKQLSGNGSFPISNISWIEAAAFCNWLSKKEKLEEFYVIKGGKLIDFKGNSNGYRLLTEAEWEWLSRKANKKKASKFSWGDSFIIPDNYLNIADESAQSNQRNFVKDYDDGYENLAEIGSFNKEKSGLYDLSGNLSEWVHDYYTVTFSDKIEKDPLGKKKGSSHVIKGANWSSGTLTKIRPSYRENGIKGNETTGFRIARYL
;
A
#
# COMPACT_ATOMS: atom_id res chain seq x y z
N MET A 1 -8.18 58.77 -137.35
CA MET A 1 -8.40 57.30 -137.44
C MET A 1 -7.22 56.51 -138.03
N ASN A 2 -6.20 57.11 -138.66
CA ASN A 2 -5.04 56.35 -139.19
C ASN A 2 -3.93 55.98 -138.19
N ASN A 3 -3.91 56.54 -136.96
CA ASN A 3 -2.90 56.20 -135.95
C ASN A 3 -3.28 55.00 -135.04
N ILE A 4 -4.53 54.53 -135.08
CA ILE A 4 -4.99 53.39 -134.26
C ILE A 4 -4.75 52.06 -134.99
N ASN A 5 -4.90 52.04 -136.33
CA ASN A 5 -4.75 50.81 -137.12
C ASN A 5 -3.29 50.34 -137.27
N THR A 6 -2.31 51.25 -137.22
CA THR A 6 -0.88 50.90 -137.26
C THR A 6 -0.32 50.42 -135.91
N ALA A 7 -0.90 50.88 -134.78
CA ALA A 7 -0.55 50.38 -133.45
C ALA A 7 -1.06 48.94 -133.22
N LEU A 8 -2.26 48.61 -133.71
CA LEU A 8 -2.89 47.30 -133.54
C LEU A 8 -2.15 46.16 -134.29
N GLN A 9 -1.51 46.45 -135.41
CA GLN A 9 -0.71 45.46 -136.15
C GLN A 9 0.63 45.13 -135.45
N ARG A 10 1.28 46.09 -134.79
CA ARG A 10 2.54 45.84 -134.04
C ARG A 10 2.34 44.99 -132.79
N GLU A 11 1.25 45.20 -132.04
CA GLU A 11 0.90 44.38 -130.87
C GLU A 11 0.53 42.94 -131.27
N ARG A 12 -0.20 42.73 -132.37
CA ARG A 12 -0.53 41.38 -132.87
C ARG A 12 0.71 40.56 -133.25
N GLN A 13 1.78 41.17 -133.74
CA GLN A 13 3.04 40.46 -133.99
C GLN A 13 3.80 40.13 -132.69
N LYS A 14 3.86 41.04 -131.72
CA LYS A 14 4.52 40.77 -130.42
C LYS A 14 3.83 39.67 -129.62
N TYR A 15 2.49 39.61 -129.64
CA TYR A 15 1.72 38.55 -128.99
C TYR A 15 2.04 37.19 -129.60
N LYS A 16 2.02 37.05 -130.93
CA LYS A 16 2.38 35.80 -131.62
C LYS A 16 3.77 35.29 -131.26
N VAL A 17 4.77 36.16 -131.11
CA VAL A 17 6.14 35.78 -130.74
C VAL A 17 6.22 35.32 -129.27
N ARG A 18 5.58 36.02 -128.33
CA ARG A 18 5.55 35.60 -126.91
C ARG A 18 4.81 34.28 -126.72
N THR A 19 3.69 34.08 -127.40
CA THR A 19 2.97 32.80 -127.35
C THR A 19 3.82 31.68 -127.95
N PHE A 20 4.62 31.94 -128.99
CA PHE A 20 5.52 30.95 -129.57
C PHE A 20 6.68 30.56 -128.63
N TYR A 21 7.31 31.51 -127.94
CA TYR A 21 8.32 31.20 -126.92
C TYR A 21 7.73 30.49 -125.70
N LEU A 22 6.52 30.86 -125.28
CA LEU A 22 5.83 30.18 -124.18
C LEU A 22 5.47 28.74 -124.57
N LEU A 23 4.92 28.52 -125.77
CA LEU A 23 4.63 27.18 -126.31
C LEU A 23 5.91 26.37 -126.53
N GLY A 24 7.00 27.01 -126.98
CA GLY A 24 8.32 26.38 -127.11
C GLY A 24 8.92 25.99 -125.76
N PHE A 25 8.80 26.85 -124.74
CA PHE A 25 9.28 26.58 -123.38
C PHE A 25 8.45 25.49 -122.70
N ILE A 26 7.12 25.54 -122.83
CA ILE A 26 6.21 24.48 -122.38
C ILE A 26 6.51 23.17 -123.13
N GLY A 27 6.81 23.24 -124.43
CA GLY A 27 7.25 22.11 -125.24
C GLY A 27 8.57 21.51 -124.74
N CYS A 28 9.59 22.33 -124.48
CA CYS A 28 10.87 21.88 -123.93
C CYS A 28 10.73 21.30 -122.52
N ILE A 29 9.90 21.89 -121.65
CA ILE A 29 9.61 21.32 -120.33
C ILE A 29 8.86 19.99 -120.47
N SER A 30 7.89 19.91 -121.37
CA SER A 30 7.14 18.67 -121.61
C SER A 30 8.04 17.57 -122.16
N ILE A 31 8.96 17.91 -123.06
CA ILE A 31 9.99 17.00 -123.57
C ILE A 31 10.97 16.61 -122.47
N PHE A 32 11.40 17.54 -121.62
CA PHE A 32 12.31 17.25 -120.50
C PHE A 32 11.64 16.34 -119.46
N VAL A 33 10.39 16.61 -119.07
CA VAL A 33 9.61 15.75 -118.17
C VAL A 33 9.36 14.39 -118.79
N TYR A 34 9.06 14.34 -120.10
CA TYR A 34 8.89 13.09 -120.84
C TYR A 34 10.20 12.27 -120.87
N PHE A 35 11.34 12.90 -121.16
CA PHE A 35 12.66 12.25 -121.11
C PHE A 35 13.07 11.87 -119.68
N PHE A 36 12.75 12.70 -118.68
CA PHE A 36 13.01 12.42 -117.27
C PHE A 36 12.25 11.16 -116.84
N LEU A 37 10.96 11.06 -117.15
CA LEU A 37 10.14 9.88 -116.85
C LEU A 37 10.60 8.63 -117.61
N LEU A 38 11.04 8.78 -118.88
CA LEU A 38 11.57 7.68 -119.69
C LEU A 38 12.92 7.14 -119.19
N LEU A 39 13.83 8.02 -118.75
CA LEU A 39 15.19 7.63 -118.36
C LEU A 39 15.32 7.23 -116.88
N SER A 40 14.44 7.73 -116.00
CA SER A 40 14.59 7.55 -114.54
C SER A 40 14.03 6.25 -113.97
N ASN A 41 13.34 5.42 -114.78
CA ASN A 41 12.70 4.15 -114.39
C ASN A 41 11.99 4.23 -113.02
N GLY A 42 10.72 4.65 -113.02
CA GLY A 42 9.94 4.81 -111.80
C GLY A 42 9.86 3.54 -110.95
N THR A 43 10.18 3.66 -109.66
CA THR A 43 10.00 2.57 -108.69
C THR A 43 8.62 2.68 -108.06
N LYS A 44 7.82 1.62 -108.11
CA LYS A 44 6.47 1.60 -107.51
C LYS A 44 6.56 1.20 -106.04
N ILE A 45 6.06 2.06 -105.17
CA ILE A 45 5.92 1.78 -103.74
C ILE A 45 4.63 1.02 -103.51
N ILE A 46 4.73 -0.22 -103.03
CA ILE A 46 3.60 -1.04 -102.61
C ILE A 46 3.47 -0.90 -101.10
N ILE A 47 2.27 -0.55 -100.65
CA ILE A 47 2.02 -0.23 -99.24
C ILE A 47 1.12 -1.31 -98.67
N LEU A 48 1.60 -1.99 -97.64
CA LEU A 48 0.91 -3.08 -96.98
C LEU A 48 0.59 -2.69 -95.53
N PRO A 49 -0.59 -3.04 -94.98
CA PRO A 49 -1.71 -3.71 -95.64
C PRO A 49 -2.48 -2.80 -96.63
N GLU A 50 -3.31 -3.39 -97.50
CA GLU A 50 -4.03 -2.67 -98.57
C GLU A 50 -4.86 -1.48 -98.04
N GLU A 51 -5.41 -1.59 -96.82
CA GLU A 51 -6.12 -0.49 -96.16
C GLU A 51 -5.25 0.75 -95.97
N ALA A 52 -3.98 0.57 -95.60
CA ALA A 52 -3.03 1.66 -95.46
C ALA A 52 -2.76 2.31 -96.82
N SER A 53 -2.72 1.53 -97.90
CA SER A 53 -2.49 2.04 -99.26
C SER A 53 -3.60 2.97 -99.76
N LYS A 54 -4.86 2.77 -99.38
CA LYS A 54 -5.99 3.58 -99.89
C LYS A 54 -5.86 5.08 -99.59
N ASN A 55 -5.27 5.41 -98.42
CA ASN A 55 -5.10 6.78 -97.95
C ASN A 55 -3.63 7.18 -97.80
N ALA A 56 -2.71 6.36 -98.32
CA ALA A 56 -1.30 6.63 -98.18
C ALA A 56 -0.84 7.79 -99.07
N LYS A 57 0.06 8.60 -98.53
CA LYS A 57 0.79 9.62 -99.27
C LYS A 57 2.26 9.25 -99.26
N VAL A 58 2.77 8.93 -100.45
CA VAL A 58 4.20 8.73 -100.72
C VAL A 58 4.80 10.06 -101.12
N LYS A 59 5.83 10.51 -100.41
CA LYS A 59 6.58 11.73 -100.74
C LYS A 59 8.05 11.38 -100.88
N SER A 60 8.69 11.89 -101.93
CA SER A 60 10.15 11.90 -101.95
C SER A 60 10.68 12.92 -100.95
N GLU A 61 11.75 12.57 -100.26
CA GLU A 61 12.49 13.47 -99.37
C GLU A 61 13.70 14.10 -100.08
N SER A 62 13.94 13.76 -101.36
CA SER A 62 15.09 14.26 -102.15
C SER A 62 14.67 15.31 -103.19
N PHE A 63 15.48 16.37 -103.35
CA PHE A 63 15.13 17.56 -104.14
C PHE A 63 14.98 17.32 -105.66
N PHE A 64 15.74 16.36 -106.21
CA PHE A 64 15.74 16.06 -107.66
C PHE A 64 14.86 14.86 -108.03
N ASP A 65 14.06 14.37 -107.09
CA ASP A 65 13.18 13.22 -107.29
C ASP A 65 11.74 13.68 -107.53
N LEU A 66 11.06 13.02 -108.45
CA LEU A 66 9.64 13.25 -108.71
C LEU A 66 8.83 12.11 -108.10
N SER A 67 8.04 12.43 -107.08
CA SER A 67 7.01 11.52 -106.56
C SER A 67 5.68 11.82 -107.22
N PHE A 68 5.13 10.86 -107.97
CA PHE A 68 3.80 10.98 -108.55
C PHE A 68 3.01 9.69 -108.31
N ASN A 69 1.83 9.83 -107.70
CA ASN A 69 1.04 8.72 -107.19
C ASN A 69 1.87 7.87 -106.20
N ASN A 70 2.06 6.58 -106.47
CA ASN A 70 2.92 5.69 -105.69
C ASN A 70 4.26 5.39 -106.40
N PHE A 71 4.66 6.20 -107.36
CA PHE A 71 5.95 6.03 -108.05
C PHE A 71 6.94 7.09 -107.59
N ILE A 72 8.17 6.65 -107.32
CA ILE A 72 9.33 7.51 -107.13
C ILE A 72 10.21 7.41 -108.37
N TYR A 73 10.37 8.52 -109.08
CA TYR A 73 11.26 8.68 -110.22
C TYR A 73 12.50 9.42 -109.77
N SER A 74 13.67 8.77 -109.84
CA SER A 74 14.91 9.32 -109.30
C SER A 74 16.14 8.88 -110.09
N PHE A 75 17.02 9.85 -110.39
CA PHE A 75 18.37 9.56 -110.86
C PHE A 75 19.34 9.19 -109.73
N SER A 76 18.99 9.47 -108.46
CA SER A 76 19.80 9.12 -107.30
C SER A 76 20.04 7.62 -107.22
N SER A 77 21.24 7.22 -106.78
CA SER A 77 21.56 5.83 -106.48
C SER A 77 20.77 5.30 -105.28
N LYS A 78 20.30 6.18 -104.38
CA LYS A 78 19.59 5.83 -103.13
C LYS A 78 18.50 6.86 -102.82
N PRO A 79 17.34 6.82 -103.50
CA PRO A 79 16.27 7.76 -103.21
C PRO A 79 15.59 7.42 -101.87
N VAL A 80 15.32 8.47 -101.09
CA VAL A 80 14.66 8.38 -99.78
C VAL A 80 13.25 8.92 -99.91
N PHE A 81 12.29 8.20 -99.35
CA PHE A 81 10.89 8.58 -99.39
C PHE A 81 10.23 8.33 -98.03
N SER A 82 9.12 9.02 -97.78
CA SER A 82 8.27 8.76 -96.63
C SER A 82 6.87 8.34 -97.04
N VAL A 83 6.31 7.43 -96.25
CA VAL A 83 4.93 6.96 -96.37
C VAL A 83 4.18 7.35 -95.12
N SER A 84 3.08 8.06 -95.30
CA SER A 84 2.14 8.38 -94.23
C SER A 84 0.74 7.95 -94.62
N SER A 85 0.02 7.31 -93.70
CA SER A 85 -1.37 6.88 -93.89
C SER A 85 -2.16 7.09 -92.60
N LYS A 86 -3.44 7.45 -92.70
CA LYS A 86 -4.29 7.74 -91.53
C LYS A 86 -4.39 6.48 -90.66
N GLY A 87 -4.12 6.61 -89.35
CA GLY A 87 -4.18 5.50 -88.39
C GLY A 87 -2.94 4.59 -88.38
N TYR A 88 -1.92 4.89 -89.17
CA TYR A 88 -0.66 4.16 -89.22
C TYR A 88 0.52 5.05 -88.86
N LYS A 89 1.58 4.45 -88.31
CA LYS A 89 2.83 5.15 -88.01
C LYS A 89 3.51 5.59 -89.30
N LYS A 90 3.95 6.85 -89.38
CA LYS A 90 4.72 7.36 -90.51
C LYS A 90 6.06 6.62 -90.60
N ILE A 91 6.42 6.17 -91.79
CA ILE A 91 7.65 5.44 -92.08
C ILE A 91 8.48 6.22 -93.12
N GLN A 92 9.79 6.17 -92.99
CA GLN A 92 10.74 6.74 -93.96
C GLN A 92 11.76 5.66 -94.32
N GLU A 93 11.91 5.40 -95.61
CA GLU A 93 12.75 4.32 -96.14
C GLU A 93 13.56 4.79 -97.35
N THR A 94 14.60 4.02 -97.67
CA THR A 94 15.47 4.24 -98.84
C THR A 94 15.28 3.10 -99.82
N ILE A 95 15.07 3.43 -101.11
CA ILE A 95 14.99 2.41 -102.16
C ILE A 95 16.41 1.88 -102.41
N THR A 96 16.57 0.56 -102.27
CA THR A 96 17.84 -0.13 -102.53
C THR A 96 18.09 -0.27 -104.03
N HIS A 97 19.36 -0.43 -104.43
CA HIS A 97 19.74 -0.57 -105.84
C HIS A 97 19.01 -1.69 -106.58
N GLU A 98 18.67 -2.79 -105.89
CA GLU A 98 18.00 -3.97 -106.47
C GLU A 98 16.53 -3.72 -106.82
N ASN A 99 15.89 -2.81 -106.08
CA ASN A 99 14.48 -2.45 -106.22
C ASN A 99 14.27 -1.24 -107.13
N LYS A 100 15.35 -0.55 -107.55
CA LYS A 100 15.27 0.61 -108.45
C LYS A 100 14.68 0.20 -109.79
N GLY A 101 13.58 0.84 -110.17
CA GLY A 101 12.80 0.53 -111.38
C GLY A 101 11.89 -0.69 -111.25
N LYS A 102 11.73 -1.25 -110.03
CA LYS A 102 10.83 -2.38 -109.71
C LYS A 102 9.81 -1.96 -108.64
N PHE A 103 9.36 -2.92 -107.83
CA PHE A 103 8.49 -2.71 -106.67
C PHE A 103 9.31 -2.60 -105.39
N HIS A 104 8.93 -1.70 -104.48
CA HIS A 104 9.47 -1.63 -103.12
C HIS A 104 8.30 -1.69 -102.13
N GLU A 105 8.28 -2.70 -101.27
CA GLU A 105 7.20 -2.93 -100.31
C GLU A 105 7.48 -2.20 -98.99
N VAL A 106 6.47 -1.50 -98.47
CA VAL A 106 6.50 -0.84 -97.17
C VAL A 106 5.40 -1.41 -96.29
N LEU A 107 5.78 -1.99 -95.17
CA LEU A 107 4.85 -2.52 -94.17
C LEU A 107 4.53 -1.46 -93.12
N MET A 108 3.30 -0.97 -93.12
CA MET A 108 2.82 0.03 -92.18
C MET A 108 2.36 -0.62 -90.87
N THR A 109 2.71 0.00 -89.73
CA THR A 109 2.28 -0.42 -88.39
C THR A 109 1.13 0.45 -87.89
N GLU A 110 0.10 -0.16 -87.32
CA GLU A 110 -1.07 0.57 -86.79
C GLU A 110 -0.71 1.36 -85.55
N LEU A 111 -1.28 2.56 -85.43
CA LEU A 111 -1.22 3.32 -84.18
C LEU A 111 -2.26 2.74 -83.21
N PRO A 112 -1.90 2.49 -81.94
CA PRO A 112 -2.87 2.01 -80.97
C PRO A 112 -3.94 3.09 -80.72
N GLY A 113 -5.18 2.66 -80.51
CA GLY A 113 -6.24 3.54 -80.03
C GLY A 113 -6.08 3.80 -78.53
N ILE A 114 -6.67 4.89 -78.04
CA ILE A 114 -6.72 5.19 -76.60
C ILE A 114 -8.16 5.01 -76.14
N LEU A 115 -8.39 4.08 -75.22
CA LEU A 115 -9.68 3.89 -74.57
C LEU A 115 -9.74 4.70 -73.29
N ASN A 116 -10.67 5.66 -73.24
CA ASN A 116 -10.99 6.44 -72.05
C ASN A 116 -12.38 6.05 -71.57
N VAL A 117 -12.49 5.46 -70.38
CA VAL A 117 -13.77 5.07 -69.80
C VAL A 117 -14.03 5.86 -68.54
N ASN A 118 -15.11 6.64 -68.55
CA ASN A 118 -15.63 7.27 -67.34
C ASN A 118 -16.85 6.50 -66.85
N ILE A 119 -17.02 6.47 -65.53
CA ILE A 119 -18.24 5.98 -64.88
C ILE A 119 -18.87 7.11 -64.07
N ASN A 120 -20.19 7.07 -63.97
CA ASN A 120 -20.96 8.03 -63.18
C ASN A 120 -20.64 7.99 -61.67
N ASN A 121 -20.22 6.83 -61.15
CA ASN A 121 -19.95 6.62 -59.73
C ASN A 121 -18.50 6.24 -59.48
N LYS A 122 -17.62 7.24 -59.50
CA LYS A 122 -16.18 7.10 -59.27
C LYS A 122 -15.91 6.53 -57.88
N ASN A 123 -15.09 5.49 -57.84
CA ASN A 123 -14.60 4.88 -56.62
C ASN A 123 -13.21 4.32 -56.89
N GLU A 124 -12.23 4.68 -56.07
CA GLU A 124 -10.83 4.24 -56.18
C GLU A 124 -10.70 2.70 -56.13
N ASN A 125 -11.67 2.01 -55.55
CA ASN A 125 -11.73 0.55 -55.48
C ASN A 125 -12.45 -0.11 -56.66
N THR A 126 -12.79 0.66 -57.71
CA THR A 126 -13.37 0.07 -58.94
C THR A 126 -12.30 -0.72 -59.68
N GLN A 127 -12.59 -1.99 -59.94
CA GLN A 127 -11.70 -2.89 -60.67
C GLN A 127 -12.12 -2.98 -62.15
N TRP A 128 -11.15 -2.84 -63.04
CA TRP A 128 -11.33 -2.86 -64.49
C TRP A 128 -10.70 -4.12 -65.07
N PHE A 129 -11.47 -4.81 -65.91
CA PHE A 129 -11.07 -6.04 -66.57
C PHE A 129 -11.26 -5.90 -68.08
N LEU A 130 -10.30 -6.38 -68.84
CA LEU A 130 -10.36 -6.47 -70.29
C LEU A 130 -10.20 -7.93 -70.68
N ASP A 131 -11.18 -8.48 -71.41
CA ASP A 131 -11.24 -9.91 -71.78
C ASP A 131 -11.02 -10.82 -70.57
N GLU A 132 -11.78 -10.54 -69.50
CA GLU A 132 -11.72 -11.24 -68.19
C GLU A 132 -10.42 -11.08 -67.39
N LYS A 133 -9.39 -10.44 -67.95
CA LYS A 133 -8.13 -10.19 -67.26
C LYS A 133 -8.17 -8.87 -66.49
N PHE A 134 -7.78 -8.89 -65.22
CA PHE A 134 -7.63 -7.67 -64.43
C PHE A 134 -6.54 -6.77 -65.01
N ILE A 135 -6.84 -5.49 -65.21
CA ILE A 135 -5.93 -4.51 -65.79
C ILE A 135 -5.52 -3.46 -64.76
N PHE A 136 -6.49 -2.89 -64.06
CA PHE A 136 -6.28 -1.71 -63.22
C PHE A 136 -7.38 -1.58 -62.17
N GLN A 137 -7.08 -0.89 -61.07
CA GLN A 137 -8.04 -0.48 -60.04
C GLN A 137 -7.95 1.04 -59.85
N GLY A 138 -9.08 1.74 -60.02
CA GLY A 138 -9.16 3.19 -59.88
C GLY A 138 -10.45 3.78 -60.45
N GLU A 139 -10.62 5.10 -60.33
CA GLU A 139 -11.89 5.77 -60.65
C GLU A 139 -12.24 5.88 -62.13
N LYS A 140 -11.22 5.85 -63.00
CA LYS A 140 -11.30 6.01 -64.46
C LYS A 140 -10.33 5.02 -65.10
N LEU A 141 -10.70 4.47 -66.26
CA LEU A 141 -9.79 3.70 -67.09
C LEU A 141 -9.26 4.56 -68.24
N GLU A 142 -7.95 4.59 -68.41
CA GLU A 142 -7.27 5.19 -69.56
C GLU A 142 -6.15 4.25 -70.00
N ILE A 143 -6.31 3.62 -71.17
CA ILE A 143 -5.38 2.60 -71.66
C ILE A 143 -5.22 2.67 -73.17
N SER A 144 -3.99 2.45 -73.64
CA SER A 144 -3.68 2.34 -75.07
C SER A 144 -3.74 0.88 -75.52
N LEU A 145 -4.54 0.58 -76.53
CA LEU A 145 -4.83 -0.79 -77.01
C LEU A 145 -4.68 -0.89 -78.54
N PRO A 146 -4.22 -2.04 -79.07
CA PRO A 146 -4.31 -2.34 -80.50
C PRO A 146 -5.75 -2.25 -80.99
N ALA A 147 -5.95 -1.93 -82.28
CA ALA A 147 -7.28 -1.93 -82.87
C ALA A 147 -7.90 -3.33 -82.81
N GLY A 148 -9.18 -3.40 -82.47
CA GLY A 148 -9.86 -4.67 -82.23
C GLY A 148 -11.12 -4.54 -81.36
N GLN A 149 -11.78 -5.67 -81.12
CA GLN A 149 -12.93 -5.77 -80.23
C GLN A 149 -12.50 -6.35 -78.90
N TYR A 150 -12.90 -5.72 -77.79
CA TYR A 150 -12.59 -6.16 -76.44
C TYR A 150 -13.85 -6.21 -75.59
N ASN A 151 -13.91 -7.13 -74.63
CA ASN A 151 -14.94 -7.15 -73.59
C ASN A 151 -14.42 -6.43 -72.35
N LEU A 152 -14.97 -5.26 -72.08
CA LEU A 152 -14.67 -4.47 -70.91
C LEU A 152 -15.65 -4.80 -69.79
N ALA A 153 -15.13 -5.24 -68.65
CA ALA A 153 -15.91 -5.45 -67.43
C ALA A 153 -15.48 -4.50 -66.31
N VAL A 154 -16.46 -3.84 -65.72
CA VAL A 154 -16.27 -2.89 -64.61
C VAL A 154 -16.91 -3.45 -63.35
N ASN A 155 -16.11 -3.62 -62.30
CA ASN A 155 -16.54 -4.13 -61.01
C ASN A 155 -16.36 -3.05 -59.94
N ASN A 156 -17.42 -2.28 -59.68
CA ASN A 156 -17.44 -1.31 -58.59
C ASN A 156 -18.02 -1.95 -57.32
N PRO A 157 -17.42 -1.79 -56.13
CA PRO A 157 -17.87 -2.43 -54.90
C PRO A 157 -19.35 -2.18 -54.53
N PHE A 158 -19.94 -1.06 -54.93
CA PHE A 158 -21.29 -0.64 -54.53
C PHE A 158 -22.34 -0.75 -55.65
N PHE A 159 -21.94 -1.20 -56.84
CA PHE A 159 -22.81 -1.30 -58.01
C PHE A 159 -22.72 -2.70 -58.64
N GLU A 160 -23.68 -3.03 -59.50
CA GLU A 160 -23.66 -4.29 -60.24
C GLU A 160 -22.48 -4.31 -61.23
N LYS A 161 -21.82 -5.46 -61.35
CA LYS A 161 -20.76 -5.66 -62.33
C LYS A 161 -21.36 -5.48 -63.73
N LYS A 162 -20.78 -4.60 -64.53
CA LYS A 162 -21.23 -4.29 -65.90
C LYS A 162 -20.20 -4.77 -66.91
N ASN A 163 -20.65 -5.53 -67.90
CA ASN A 163 -19.83 -5.96 -69.04
C ASN A 163 -20.31 -5.23 -70.29
N THR A 164 -19.40 -4.77 -71.12
CA THR A 164 -19.71 -4.08 -72.39
C THR A 164 -18.64 -4.40 -73.42
N ASN A 165 -19.06 -4.54 -74.68
CA ASN A 165 -18.11 -4.68 -75.78
C ASN A 165 -17.66 -3.29 -76.24
N VAL A 166 -16.36 -3.13 -76.47
CA VAL A 166 -15.75 -1.90 -76.98
C VAL A 166 -14.96 -2.22 -78.24
N ILE A 167 -15.14 -1.38 -79.26
CA ILE A 167 -14.39 -1.47 -80.51
C ILE A 167 -13.36 -0.35 -80.48
N ILE A 168 -12.08 -0.70 -80.63
CA ILE A 168 -10.98 0.25 -80.63
C ILE A 168 -10.55 0.48 -82.08
N GLU A 169 -10.66 1.72 -82.53
CA GLU A 169 -10.15 2.15 -83.83
C GLU A 169 -8.69 2.62 -83.76
N LYS A 170 -7.94 2.38 -84.84
CA LYS A 170 -6.50 2.70 -84.93
C LYS A 170 -6.23 4.20 -84.85
N GLY A 171 -5.41 4.61 -83.87
CA GLY A 171 -4.93 5.98 -83.70
C GLY A 171 -5.98 7.03 -83.33
N GLU A 172 -7.22 6.64 -83.00
CA GLU A 172 -8.29 7.55 -82.57
C GLU A 172 -8.61 7.36 -81.06
N PRO A 173 -8.98 8.44 -80.34
CA PRO A 173 -9.46 8.34 -78.96
C PRO A 173 -10.89 7.79 -78.94
N ASN A 174 -11.11 6.75 -78.14
CA ASN A 174 -12.40 6.11 -77.92
C ASN A 174 -12.88 6.48 -76.51
N ASN A 175 -13.82 7.41 -76.42
CA ASN A 175 -14.40 7.84 -75.15
C ASN A 175 -15.70 7.07 -74.89
N LEU A 176 -15.82 6.44 -73.73
CA LEU A 176 -16.99 5.67 -73.31
C LEU A 176 -17.45 6.12 -71.92
N ASP A 177 -18.70 6.53 -71.82
CA ASP A 177 -19.32 6.84 -70.54
C ASP A 177 -20.25 5.68 -70.14
N LEU A 178 -19.98 5.06 -69.00
CA LEU A 178 -20.72 3.92 -68.47
C LEU A 178 -21.53 4.29 -67.23
N GLU A 179 -22.84 4.11 -67.32
CA GLU A 179 -23.72 4.16 -66.16
C GLU A 179 -23.80 2.79 -65.46
N LEU A 180 -23.42 2.73 -64.19
CA LEU A 180 -23.51 1.50 -63.39
C LEU A 180 -24.87 1.40 -62.69
N ASN A 181 -25.46 0.20 -62.68
CA ASN A 181 -26.72 -0.07 -62.01
C ASN A 181 -26.51 -0.26 -60.51
N ASN A 182 -27.43 0.28 -59.70
CA ASN A 182 -27.44 0.07 -58.26
C ASN A 182 -27.70 -1.39 -57.91
N ILE A 183 -27.04 -1.87 -56.85
CA ILE A 183 -27.36 -3.18 -56.29
C ILE A 183 -28.67 -3.07 -55.52
N ASN A 184 -29.63 -3.95 -55.81
CA ASN A 184 -30.78 -4.15 -54.95
C ASN A 184 -30.37 -5.02 -53.74
N SER A 185 -30.28 -4.41 -52.56
CA SER A 185 -29.86 -5.07 -51.32
C SER A 185 -30.83 -4.78 -50.17
N PHE A 186 -30.72 -5.56 -49.10
CA PHE A 186 -31.46 -5.31 -47.87
C PHE A 186 -30.67 -5.68 -46.62
N ILE A 187 -30.97 -4.98 -45.53
CA ILE A 187 -30.45 -5.25 -44.19
C ILE A 187 -31.63 -5.68 -43.32
N LYS A 188 -31.57 -6.89 -42.79
CA LYS A 188 -32.52 -7.37 -41.78
C LYS A 188 -31.98 -7.04 -40.39
N ILE A 189 -32.76 -6.32 -39.60
CA ILE A 189 -32.38 -5.85 -38.27
C ILE A 189 -33.39 -6.37 -37.24
N ASP A 190 -32.93 -7.28 -36.41
CA ASP A 190 -33.65 -7.85 -35.27
C ASP A 190 -33.02 -7.35 -33.95
N SER A 191 -33.81 -7.32 -32.87
CA SER A 191 -33.24 -7.05 -31.53
C SER A 191 -33.99 -7.75 -30.40
N GLU A 192 -33.28 -7.96 -29.29
CA GLU A 192 -33.78 -8.45 -28.02
C GLU A 192 -33.48 -7.41 -26.92
N PRO A 193 -34.51 -6.77 -26.33
CA PRO A 193 -35.94 -6.95 -26.57
C PRO A 193 -36.40 -6.37 -27.93
N THR A 194 -37.53 -6.87 -28.43
CA THR A 194 -38.14 -6.39 -29.67
C THR A 194 -38.70 -4.96 -29.57
N ASN A 195 -39.07 -4.38 -30.71
CA ASN A 195 -39.54 -3.00 -30.85
C ASN A 195 -38.52 -1.93 -30.42
N ALA A 196 -37.22 -2.18 -30.58
CA ALA A 196 -36.18 -1.15 -30.43
C ALA A 196 -36.21 -0.20 -31.63
N THR A 197 -36.06 1.10 -31.39
CA THR A 197 -36.02 2.11 -32.44
C THR A 197 -34.68 2.06 -33.17
N VAL A 198 -34.72 1.99 -34.50
CA VAL A 198 -33.54 1.93 -35.36
C VAL A 198 -33.35 3.27 -36.08
N PHE A 199 -32.15 3.82 -35.98
CA PHE A 199 -31.68 4.96 -36.75
C PHE A 199 -30.60 4.51 -37.72
N ILE A 200 -30.68 4.93 -38.98
CA ILE A 200 -29.65 4.70 -39.99
C ILE A 200 -29.17 6.05 -40.48
N ASN A 201 -27.85 6.29 -40.43
CA ASN A 201 -27.23 7.56 -40.78
C ASN A 201 -27.88 8.74 -40.02
N LYS A 202 -28.17 8.54 -38.72
CA LYS A 202 -28.85 9.48 -37.80
C LYS A 202 -30.34 9.75 -38.10
N LYS A 203 -30.92 9.15 -39.15
CA LYS A 203 -32.35 9.27 -39.45
C LYS A 203 -33.12 8.10 -38.85
N LYS A 204 -34.22 8.38 -38.13
CA LYS A 204 -35.12 7.34 -37.61
C LYS A 204 -35.78 6.61 -38.77
N ILE A 205 -35.61 5.28 -38.85
CA ILE A 205 -36.18 4.46 -39.93
C ILE A 205 -37.39 3.68 -39.44
N GLY A 206 -37.33 3.06 -38.25
CA GLY A 206 -38.40 2.20 -37.78
C GLY A 206 -38.11 1.54 -36.44
N GLN A 207 -38.73 0.38 -36.21
CA GLN A 207 -38.54 -0.45 -35.03
C GLN A 207 -38.24 -1.89 -35.42
N THR A 208 -37.42 -2.60 -34.65
CA THR A 208 -37.10 -4.03 -34.89
C THR A 208 -38.27 -4.96 -34.53
N PRO A 209 -38.46 -6.10 -35.22
CA PRO A 209 -37.71 -6.57 -36.37
C PRO A 209 -38.08 -5.79 -37.64
N MET A 210 -37.11 -5.44 -38.46
CA MET A 210 -37.36 -4.73 -39.72
C MET A 210 -36.40 -5.09 -40.84
N ILE A 211 -36.81 -4.78 -42.07
CA ILE A 211 -35.98 -4.91 -43.27
C ILE A 211 -35.84 -3.53 -43.88
N PHE A 212 -34.60 -3.05 -44.00
CA PHE A 212 -34.26 -1.81 -44.69
C PHE A 212 -33.69 -2.14 -46.07
N LYS A 213 -34.37 -1.69 -47.13
CA LYS A 213 -33.95 -1.90 -48.53
C LYS A 213 -33.29 -0.62 -49.03
N ASP A 214 -32.06 -0.73 -49.51
CA ASP A 214 -31.32 0.40 -50.05
C ASP A 214 -30.17 -0.09 -50.96
N GLN A 215 -29.44 0.86 -51.54
CA GLN A 215 -28.35 0.65 -52.49
C GLN A 215 -27.06 0.15 -51.81
N GLY A 216 -26.04 -0.17 -52.61
CA GLY A 216 -24.71 -0.47 -52.08
C GLY A 216 -24.09 0.76 -51.41
N GLY A 217 -23.51 0.61 -50.23
CA GLY A 217 -22.96 1.74 -49.48
C GLY A 217 -22.63 1.44 -48.03
N LYS A 218 -22.25 2.49 -47.30
CA LYS A 218 -21.87 2.45 -45.88
C LYS A 218 -23.00 3.04 -45.03
N TYR A 219 -23.42 2.31 -44.00
CA TYR A 219 -24.54 2.67 -43.14
C TYR A 219 -24.13 2.63 -41.66
N MET A 220 -24.41 3.71 -40.93
CA MET A 220 -24.25 3.76 -39.47
C MET A 220 -25.60 3.49 -38.81
N ILE A 221 -25.73 2.33 -38.16
CA ILE A 221 -26.93 1.89 -37.44
C ILE A 221 -26.79 2.27 -35.96
N GLU A 222 -27.79 2.95 -35.41
CA GLU A 222 -27.99 3.11 -33.96
C GLU A 222 -29.30 2.40 -33.59
N VAL A 223 -29.25 1.47 -32.63
CA VAL A 223 -30.42 0.78 -32.08
C VAL A 223 -30.63 1.22 -30.64
N LYS A 224 -31.83 1.72 -30.35
CA LYS A 224 -32.18 2.33 -29.07
C LYS A 224 -33.55 1.84 -28.58
N LYS A 225 -33.61 1.39 -27.33
CA LYS A 225 -34.86 1.10 -26.61
C LYS A 225 -34.89 1.88 -25.29
N GLU A 226 -36.06 2.34 -24.88
CA GLU A 226 -36.24 2.98 -23.57
C GLU A 226 -35.79 2.03 -22.46
N ASN A 227 -35.01 2.52 -21.49
CA ASN A 227 -34.44 1.75 -20.37
C ASN A 227 -33.31 0.77 -20.72
N TYR A 228 -32.86 0.74 -21.97
CA TYR A 228 -31.72 -0.09 -22.41
C TYR A 228 -30.57 0.76 -22.95
N GLU A 229 -29.35 0.24 -22.86
CA GLU A 229 -28.18 0.82 -23.50
C GLU A 229 -28.32 0.80 -25.02
N LYS A 230 -27.86 1.86 -25.67
CA LYS A 230 -27.90 1.97 -27.12
C LYS A 230 -26.69 1.29 -27.76
N ILE A 231 -26.88 0.66 -28.91
CA ILE A 231 -25.81 0.05 -29.70
C ILE A 231 -25.60 0.84 -30.98
N ASN A 232 -24.34 1.11 -31.32
CA ASN A 232 -23.93 1.74 -32.57
C ASN A 232 -23.06 0.77 -33.38
N GLU A 233 -23.38 0.55 -34.65
CA GLU A 233 -22.60 -0.27 -35.57
C GLU A 233 -22.46 0.43 -36.93
N THR A 234 -21.36 0.18 -37.64
CA THR A 234 -21.22 0.57 -39.04
C THR A 234 -21.18 -0.66 -39.92
N ILE A 235 -22.08 -0.74 -40.89
CA ILE A 235 -22.15 -1.84 -41.86
C ILE A 235 -21.85 -1.33 -43.28
N ILE A 236 -21.33 -2.21 -44.12
CA ILE A 236 -21.00 -1.92 -45.52
C ILE A 236 -21.68 -2.99 -46.38
N ILE A 237 -22.51 -2.54 -47.33
CA ILE A 237 -23.14 -3.40 -48.34
C ILE A 237 -22.31 -3.30 -49.62
N THR A 238 -21.85 -4.43 -50.14
CA THR A 238 -21.12 -4.50 -51.41
C THR A 238 -21.80 -5.47 -52.39
N ASN A 239 -21.37 -5.47 -53.65
CA ASN A 239 -21.89 -6.38 -54.67
C ASN A 239 -21.59 -7.87 -54.40
N GLN A 240 -20.64 -8.16 -53.51
CA GLN A 240 -20.33 -9.51 -53.03
C GLN A 240 -21.15 -9.91 -51.80
N ASN A 241 -21.59 -8.93 -50.99
CA ASN A 241 -22.33 -9.18 -49.75
C ASN A 241 -23.67 -8.44 -49.74
N LYS A 242 -24.61 -8.97 -50.55
CA LYS A 242 -25.93 -8.37 -50.83
C LYS A 242 -27.00 -8.62 -49.75
N VAL A 243 -26.71 -9.41 -48.72
CA VAL A 243 -27.66 -9.71 -47.63
C VAL A 243 -26.94 -9.60 -46.30
N ASN A 244 -27.41 -8.70 -45.43
CA ASN A 244 -26.87 -8.55 -44.09
C ASN A 244 -27.99 -8.73 -43.05
N GLN A 245 -27.85 -9.72 -42.19
CA GLN A 245 -28.70 -9.85 -40.99
C GLN A 245 -27.92 -9.40 -39.76
N ARG A 246 -28.59 -8.68 -38.86
CA ARG A 246 -28.08 -8.23 -37.56
C ARG A 246 -29.10 -8.52 -36.47
N ASN A 247 -28.63 -9.13 -35.38
CA ASN A 247 -29.43 -9.43 -34.20
C ASN A 247 -28.76 -8.72 -33.02
N TYR A 248 -29.38 -7.64 -32.52
CA TYR A 248 -28.84 -6.84 -31.42
C TYR A 248 -29.43 -7.26 -30.07
N ILE A 249 -28.59 -7.52 -29.07
CA ILE A 249 -29.06 -7.78 -27.69
C ILE A 249 -28.77 -6.52 -26.87
N LEU A 250 -29.81 -5.83 -26.43
CA LEU A 250 -29.67 -4.61 -25.64
C LEU A 250 -29.68 -4.97 -24.14
N GLU A 251 -28.73 -4.42 -23.39
CA GLU A 251 -28.69 -4.58 -21.94
C GLU A 251 -29.47 -3.45 -21.24
N LEU A 252 -30.12 -3.76 -20.12
CA LEU A 252 -30.81 -2.75 -19.30
C LEU A 252 -29.80 -1.76 -18.71
N ILE A 253 -30.15 -0.47 -18.73
CA ILE A 253 -29.36 0.57 -18.06
C ILE A 253 -29.36 0.27 -16.55
N GLU A 254 -28.16 0.21 -15.96
CA GLU A 254 -27.98 -0.05 -14.54
C GLU A 254 -28.68 0.99 -13.65
N ALA A 255 -29.20 0.54 -12.51
CA ALA A 255 -29.70 1.39 -11.44
C ALA A 255 -28.54 1.83 -10.55
N LYS A 256 -28.68 2.97 -9.87
CA LYS A 256 -27.74 3.43 -8.85
C LYS A 256 -28.41 3.42 -7.48
N LEU A 257 -27.84 2.67 -6.55
CA LEU A 257 -28.28 2.64 -5.16
C LEU A 257 -27.27 3.36 -4.27
N LYS A 258 -27.73 4.30 -3.45
CA LYS A 258 -26.96 4.89 -2.36
C LYS A 258 -27.57 4.46 -1.02
N VAL A 259 -26.80 3.79 -0.18
CA VAL A 259 -27.27 3.41 1.17
C VAL A 259 -26.60 4.29 2.21
N THR A 260 -27.41 5.08 2.93
CA THR A 260 -26.99 5.88 4.06
C THR A 260 -27.29 5.12 5.36
N THR A 261 -26.44 5.29 6.38
CA THR A 261 -26.54 4.47 7.59
C THR A 261 -26.39 5.27 8.87
N LYS A 262 -27.16 4.87 9.90
CA LYS A 262 -27.03 5.37 11.27
C LYS A 262 -27.04 4.16 12.23
N PRO A 263 -25.97 3.90 12.98
CA PRO A 263 -24.70 4.63 13.02
C PRO A 263 -23.82 4.33 11.80
N LYS A 264 -22.82 5.19 11.54
CA LYS A 264 -21.82 4.98 10.49
C LYS A 264 -20.75 3.94 10.88
N GLY A 265 -20.01 3.44 9.89
CA GLY A 265 -18.83 2.58 10.09
C GLY A 265 -19.15 1.14 10.51
N GLY A 266 -20.28 0.61 10.06
CA GLY A 266 -20.58 -0.83 10.05
C GLY A 266 -20.32 -1.43 8.66
N ASN A 267 -20.74 -2.67 8.47
CA ASN A 267 -20.58 -3.40 7.22
C ASN A 267 -21.89 -3.36 6.43
N LEU A 268 -21.88 -2.71 5.27
CA LEU A 268 -22.96 -2.78 4.29
C LEU A 268 -22.70 -3.97 3.36
N ASN A 269 -23.70 -4.85 3.27
CA ASN A 269 -23.65 -6.04 2.45
C ASN A 269 -24.84 -6.05 1.48
N ILE A 270 -24.58 -6.30 0.19
CA ILE A 270 -25.60 -6.46 -0.85
C ILE A 270 -25.36 -7.83 -1.51
N ASN A 271 -26.32 -8.74 -1.37
CA ASN A 271 -26.25 -10.12 -1.90
C ASN A 271 -24.95 -10.89 -1.53
N GLY A 272 -24.41 -10.66 -0.34
CA GLY A 272 -23.19 -11.31 0.16
C GLY A 272 -21.92 -10.47 -0.03
N LEU A 273 -21.93 -9.44 -0.88
CA LEU A 273 -20.76 -8.61 -1.19
C LEU A 273 -20.73 -7.34 -0.36
N VAL A 274 -19.53 -6.92 0.06
CA VAL A 274 -19.33 -5.74 0.93
C VAL A 274 -19.16 -4.47 0.10
N TYR A 275 -19.89 -3.42 0.47
CA TYR A 275 -19.86 -2.11 -0.20
C TYR A 275 -19.61 -0.97 0.80
N GLN A 276 -19.20 0.19 0.27
CA GLN A 276 -19.09 1.42 1.05
C GLN A 276 -20.45 2.10 1.19
N THR A 277 -20.74 2.63 2.38
CA THR A 277 -21.93 3.45 2.63
C THR A 277 -21.77 4.85 2.04
N ASP A 278 -22.87 5.59 1.87
CA ASP A 278 -22.91 6.98 1.41
C ASP A 278 -22.34 7.23 -0.01
N LYS A 279 -22.12 6.18 -0.82
CA LYS A 279 -21.74 6.26 -2.24
C LYS A 279 -22.76 5.57 -3.13
N PHE A 280 -22.87 6.03 -4.38
CA PHE A 280 -23.68 5.34 -5.38
C PHE A 280 -22.99 4.06 -5.83
N ILE A 281 -23.78 2.98 -5.90
CA ILE A 281 -23.39 1.64 -6.34
C ILE A 281 -24.23 1.33 -7.56
N ASN A 282 -23.58 1.04 -8.68
CA ASN A 282 -24.29 0.59 -9.88
C ASN A 282 -24.70 -0.88 -9.72
N LEU A 283 -25.96 -1.18 -9.98
CA LEU A 283 -26.55 -2.50 -9.84
C LEU A 283 -27.42 -2.80 -11.05
N LYS A 284 -27.41 -4.06 -11.50
CA LYS A 284 -28.25 -4.52 -12.61
C LYS A 284 -29.73 -4.33 -12.26
N SER A 285 -30.48 -3.70 -13.15
CA SER A 285 -31.89 -3.40 -12.94
C SER A 285 -32.79 -4.62 -13.09
N ASN A 286 -34.00 -4.53 -12.52
CA ASN A 286 -35.02 -5.58 -12.46
C ASN A 286 -34.53 -6.88 -11.80
N LYS A 287 -33.58 -6.76 -10.85
CA LYS A 287 -33.12 -7.86 -9.99
C LYS A 287 -33.44 -7.54 -8.53
N GLU A 288 -33.69 -8.60 -7.76
CA GLU A 288 -33.84 -8.50 -6.31
C GLU A 288 -32.48 -8.45 -5.61
N TYR A 289 -32.38 -7.54 -4.64
CA TYR A 289 -31.19 -7.31 -3.83
C TYR A 289 -31.55 -7.37 -2.35
N ILE A 290 -30.85 -8.22 -1.59
CA ILE A 290 -30.86 -8.25 -0.14
C ILE A 290 -29.77 -7.30 0.35
N VAL A 291 -30.20 -6.14 0.83
CA VAL A 291 -29.32 -5.13 1.41
C VAL A 291 -29.35 -5.28 2.92
N SER A 292 -28.25 -5.68 3.53
CA SER A 292 -28.12 -5.80 4.98
C SER A 292 -27.02 -4.91 5.53
N TYR A 293 -27.23 -4.40 6.72
CA TYR A 293 -26.27 -3.58 7.43
C TYR A 293 -26.12 -4.09 8.85
N GLU A 294 -24.87 -4.27 9.27
CA GLU A 294 -24.52 -4.78 10.59
C GLU A 294 -23.39 -3.98 11.21
N LYS A 295 -23.46 -3.78 12.52
CA LYS A 295 -22.43 -3.10 13.29
C LYS A 295 -22.41 -3.68 14.69
N ALA A 296 -21.22 -3.94 15.25
CA ALA A 296 -21.07 -4.45 16.60
C ALA A 296 -21.83 -3.57 17.62
N GLY A 297 -22.61 -4.19 18.50
CA GLY A 297 -23.46 -3.49 19.48
C GLY A 297 -24.82 -3.05 18.96
N PHE A 298 -25.21 -3.46 17.75
CA PHE A 298 -26.48 -3.11 17.12
C PHE A 298 -27.11 -4.34 16.47
N LYS A 299 -28.44 -4.38 16.42
CA LYS A 299 -29.20 -5.43 15.73
C LYS A 299 -29.01 -5.29 14.22
N LYS A 300 -28.68 -6.38 13.54
CA LYS A 300 -28.60 -6.42 12.08
C LYS A 300 -29.97 -6.09 11.46
N LYS A 301 -29.98 -5.26 10.42
CA LYS A 301 -31.18 -4.93 9.64
C LYS A 301 -30.98 -5.31 8.19
N SER A 302 -31.99 -5.91 7.58
CA SER A 302 -31.98 -6.32 6.16
C SER A 302 -33.23 -5.80 5.45
N LEU A 303 -33.07 -5.41 4.19
CA LEU A 303 -34.10 -4.89 3.29
C LEU A 303 -34.02 -5.65 1.97
N ASN A 304 -35.17 -5.97 1.39
CA ASN A 304 -35.24 -6.51 0.03
C ASN A 304 -35.64 -5.38 -0.92
N LEU A 305 -34.82 -5.13 -1.94
CA LEU A 305 -35.02 -4.05 -2.90
C LEU A 305 -35.10 -4.63 -4.32
N ASN A 306 -35.98 -4.05 -5.13
CA ASN A 306 -35.99 -4.23 -6.58
C ASN A 306 -35.83 -2.85 -7.23
N LEU A 307 -34.83 -2.71 -8.08
CA LEU A 307 -34.40 -1.45 -8.67
C LEU A 307 -34.79 -1.38 -10.14
N LYS A 308 -35.46 -0.31 -10.56
CA LYS A 308 -35.87 -0.09 -11.94
C LYS A 308 -34.68 0.35 -12.81
N PRO A 309 -34.74 0.17 -14.14
CA PRO A 309 -33.71 0.68 -15.04
C PRO A 309 -33.52 2.19 -14.92
N ASN A 310 -32.26 2.64 -14.94
CA ASN A 310 -31.90 4.05 -14.82
C ASN A 310 -32.42 4.75 -13.54
N GLU A 311 -32.80 3.98 -12.51
CA GLU A 311 -33.27 4.53 -11.23
C GLU A 311 -32.07 4.94 -10.36
N GLU A 312 -32.11 6.15 -9.80
CA GLU A 312 -31.22 6.54 -8.71
C GLU A 312 -32.01 6.53 -7.39
N ARG A 313 -31.76 5.52 -6.54
CA ARG A 313 -32.44 5.36 -5.25
C ARG A 313 -31.51 5.62 -4.08
N THR A 314 -32.00 6.31 -3.05
CA THR A 314 -31.31 6.43 -1.78
C THR A 314 -32.12 5.73 -0.68
N GLU A 315 -31.49 4.82 0.04
CA GLU A 315 -32.08 4.09 1.16
C GLU A 315 -31.36 4.41 2.46
N THR A 316 -32.11 4.56 3.56
CA THR A 316 -31.53 4.85 4.88
C THR A 316 -31.74 3.68 5.83
N ILE A 317 -30.65 3.10 6.34
CA ILE A 317 -30.71 2.03 7.34
C ILE A 317 -30.30 2.56 8.71
N ASN A 318 -31.27 2.62 9.61
CA ASN A 318 -31.07 2.92 11.03
C ASN A 318 -31.04 1.62 11.83
N LEU A 319 -29.93 1.36 12.53
CA LEU A 319 -29.82 0.21 13.43
C LEU A 319 -30.19 0.57 14.86
N GLU A 320 -30.86 -0.35 15.53
CA GLU A 320 -31.16 -0.26 16.97
C GLU A 320 -30.02 -0.88 17.77
N GLU A 321 -29.73 -0.32 18.94
CA GLU A 321 -28.74 -0.87 19.85
C GLU A 321 -29.18 -2.23 20.39
N GLU A 322 -28.22 -3.13 20.57
CA GLU A 322 -28.46 -4.47 21.07
C GLU A 322 -27.79 -4.65 22.43
N TYR A 323 -28.51 -5.28 23.36
CA TYR A 323 -28.12 -5.42 24.76
C TYR A 323 -28.18 -6.89 25.20
N GLY A 324 -27.28 -7.26 26.11
CA GLY A 324 -27.24 -8.56 26.78
C GLY A 324 -27.25 -8.41 28.29
N ILE A 325 -27.80 -9.40 28.98
CA ILE A 325 -27.92 -9.40 30.44
C ILE A 325 -26.69 -10.03 31.08
N VAL A 326 -26.08 -9.31 32.03
CA VAL A 326 -24.93 -9.78 32.81
C VAL A 326 -25.26 -9.73 34.29
N GLU A 327 -25.11 -10.87 34.97
CA GLU A 327 -25.19 -10.97 36.42
C GLU A 327 -23.79 -10.92 37.02
N ILE A 328 -23.53 -9.97 37.90
CA ILE A 328 -22.23 -9.78 38.53
C ILE A 328 -22.38 -10.09 40.01
N ILE A 329 -21.69 -11.13 40.47
CA ILE A 329 -21.72 -11.63 41.85
C ILE A 329 -20.30 -11.57 42.39
N SER A 330 -20.14 -11.09 43.62
CA SER A 330 -18.85 -11.18 44.30
C SER A 330 -18.92 -11.60 45.75
N LYS A 331 -17.83 -12.20 46.22
CA LYS A 331 -17.59 -12.52 47.62
C LYS A 331 -16.30 -11.84 48.08
N PRO A 332 -16.32 -10.94 49.07
CA PRO A 332 -17.51 -10.33 49.68
C PRO A 332 -18.24 -9.36 48.73
N LYS A 333 -19.40 -8.85 49.16
CA LYS A 333 -20.14 -7.77 48.47
C LYS A 333 -19.26 -6.54 48.25
N ALA A 334 -19.26 -6.01 47.03
CA ALA A 334 -18.32 -5.00 46.56
C ALA A 334 -18.96 -4.07 45.52
N GLU A 335 -18.33 -2.93 45.25
CA GLU A 335 -18.77 -1.98 44.24
C GLU A 335 -18.45 -2.49 42.83
N ILE A 336 -19.33 -2.21 41.88
CA ILE A 336 -19.20 -2.58 40.48
C ILE A 336 -18.97 -1.30 39.69
N TRP A 337 -17.92 -1.28 38.90
CA TRP A 337 -17.55 -0.22 37.98
C TRP A 337 -17.58 -0.77 36.57
N ILE A 338 -18.38 -0.17 35.69
CA ILE A 338 -18.55 -0.62 34.31
C ILE A 338 -18.06 0.51 33.40
N ASN A 339 -17.02 0.22 32.62
CA ASN A 339 -16.30 1.22 31.82
C ASN A 339 -15.99 2.49 32.63
N GLU A 340 -15.37 2.29 33.79
CA GLU A 340 -14.95 3.37 34.71
C GLU A 340 -16.09 4.15 35.39
N LYS A 341 -17.36 3.79 35.15
CA LYS A 341 -18.51 4.39 35.81
C LYS A 341 -19.06 3.49 36.92
N LEU A 342 -19.27 4.04 38.11
CA LEU A 342 -19.90 3.33 39.21
C LEU A 342 -21.33 2.88 38.81
N SER A 343 -21.57 1.57 38.89
CA SER A 343 -22.82 0.92 38.49
C SER A 343 -23.54 0.25 39.65
N GLY A 344 -23.05 0.37 40.88
CA GLY A 344 -23.71 -0.14 42.10
C GLY A 344 -22.88 -1.16 42.85
N GLN A 345 -23.52 -2.15 43.48
CA GLN A 345 -22.83 -3.17 44.28
C GLN A 345 -23.34 -4.59 43.96
N THR A 346 -22.52 -5.61 44.19
CA THR A 346 -22.88 -7.03 43.97
C THR A 346 -23.84 -7.59 45.03
N PRO A 347 -24.63 -8.64 44.71
CA PRO A 347 -24.92 -9.13 43.37
C PRO A 347 -25.81 -8.13 42.61
N LYS A 348 -25.58 -7.97 41.30
CA LYS A 348 -26.41 -7.10 40.46
C LYS A 348 -26.55 -7.64 39.04
N LEU A 349 -27.78 -7.58 38.52
CA LEU A 349 -28.08 -7.74 37.10
C LEU A 349 -27.93 -6.40 36.41
N VAL A 350 -27.17 -6.38 35.31
CA VAL A 350 -26.95 -5.19 34.48
C VAL A 350 -27.21 -5.54 33.02
N GLU A 351 -27.90 -4.65 32.33
CA GLU A 351 -28.09 -4.72 30.89
C GLU A 351 -26.96 -3.94 30.22
N LEU A 352 -26.19 -4.62 29.38
CA LEU A 352 -24.99 -4.07 28.77
C LEU A 352 -25.02 -4.26 27.26
N ARG A 353 -24.59 -3.24 26.53
CA ARG A 353 -24.48 -3.30 25.07
C ARG A 353 -23.61 -4.49 24.63
N THR A 354 -23.97 -5.13 23.52
CA THR A 354 -23.25 -6.29 22.92
C THR A 354 -21.92 -5.91 22.24
N ILE A 355 -21.13 -5.10 22.94
CA ILE A 355 -19.74 -4.73 22.63
C ILE A 355 -18.85 -5.08 23.82
N GLN A 356 -17.53 -5.00 23.67
CA GLN A 356 -16.62 -5.28 24.78
C GLN A 356 -16.85 -4.28 25.93
N GLN A 357 -17.17 -4.81 27.11
CA GLN A 357 -17.37 -4.07 28.35
C GLN A 357 -16.23 -4.41 29.33
N THR A 358 -15.78 -3.43 30.08
CA THR A 358 -14.84 -3.65 31.19
C THR A 358 -15.60 -3.54 32.50
N ILE A 359 -15.53 -4.59 33.31
CA ILE A 359 -16.15 -4.65 34.63
C ILE A 359 -15.04 -4.77 35.66
N GLU A 360 -14.95 -3.78 36.54
CA GLU A 360 -14.08 -3.80 37.70
C GLU A 360 -14.91 -3.91 38.98
N VAL A 361 -14.52 -4.81 39.87
CA VAL A 361 -15.13 -4.97 41.18
C VAL A 361 -14.16 -4.49 42.24
N ARG A 362 -14.58 -3.48 43.01
CA ARG A 362 -13.75 -2.75 43.99
C ARG A 362 -14.30 -2.88 45.39
N LYS A 363 -13.42 -3.07 46.37
CA LYS A 363 -13.76 -2.97 47.80
C LYS A 363 -12.56 -2.49 48.60
N LYS A 364 -12.79 -1.58 49.55
CA LYS A 364 -11.75 -1.08 50.46
C LYS A 364 -11.05 -2.24 51.18
N ASN A 365 -9.72 -2.24 51.19
CA ASN A 365 -8.83 -3.26 51.74
C ASN A 365 -8.80 -4.62 51.00
N PHE A 366 -9.44 -4.72 49.84
CA PHE A 366 -9.36 -5.90 48.96
C PHE A 366 -8.69 -5.53 47.65
N ARG A 367 -8.05 -6.51 47.01
CA ARG A 367 -7.51 -6.35 45.66
C ARG A 367 -8.68 -6.27 44.67
N SER A 368 -8.76 -5.18 43.91
CA SER A 368 -9.75 -5.04 42.83
C SER A 368 -9.54 -6.08 41.74
N VAL A 369 -10.63 -6.56 41.15
CA VAL A 369 -10.60 -7.52 40.04
C VAL A 369 -11.25 -6.90 38.81
N THR A 370 -10.54 -6.91 37.68
CA THR A 370 -11.01 -6.35 36.41
C THR A 370 -11.15 -7.43 35.36
N ASN A 371 -12.36 -7.55 34.79
CA ASN A 371 -12.70 -8.51 33.74
C ASN A 371 -13.19 -7.76 32.49
N LYS A 372 -12.73 -8.19 31.31
CA LYS A 372 -13.30 -7.77 30.02
C LYS A 372 -14.28 -8.82 29.54
N ILE A 373 -15.49 -8.41 29.17
CA ILE A 373 -16.54 -9.31 28.68
C ILE A 373 -17.18 -8.79 27.40
N LEU A 374 -17.75 -9.70 26.61
CA LEU A 374 -18.63 -9.38 25.49
C LEU A 374 -20.02 -9.97 25.79
N PRO A 375 -21.00 -9.14 26.20
CA PRO A 375 -22.36 -9.59 26.43
C PRO A 375 -23.01 -10.11 25.15
N LYS A 376 -23.94 -11.06 25.28
CA LYS A 376 -24.77 -11.54 24.17
C LYS A 376 -26.25 -11.36 24.51
N ALA A 377 -27.06 -11.00 23.51
CA ALA A 377 -28.49 -10.76 23.68
C ALA A 377 -29.29 -12.05 23.94
N ASP A 378 -28.85 -13.17 23.37
CA ASP A 378 -29.53 -14.47 23.43
C ASP A 378 -29.27 -15.24 24.73
N LYS A 379 -28.26 -14.85 25.52
CA LYS A 379 -27.84 -15.60 26.70
C LYS A 379 -27.35 -14.71 27.83
N LYS A 380 -27.95 -14.92 29.02
CA LYS A 380 -27.47 -14.35 30.28
C LYS A 380 -26.04 -14.82 30.60
N LYS A 381 -25.14 -13.88 30.89
CA LYS A 381 -23.77 -14.15 31.35
C LYS A 381 -23.67 -13.94 32.86
N VAL A 382 -23.15 -14.93 33.60
CA VAL A 382 -22.89 -14.80 35.04
C VAL A 382 -21.39 -14.62 35.27
N LEU A 383 -21.01 -13.63 36.07
CA LEU A 383 -19.65 -13.35 36.53
C LEU A 383 -19.57 -13.57 38.04
N ASN A 384 -18.83 -14.60 38.44
CA ASN A 384 -18.53 -14.89 39.83
C ASN A 384 -17.12 -14.43 40.17
N ILE A 385 -17.00 -13.44 41.06
CA ILE A 385 -15.73 -12.79 41.40
C ILE A 385 -15.44 -12.99 42.89
N SER A 386 -14.28 -13.54 43.23
CA SER A 386 -13.82 -13.60 44.62
C SER A 386 -12.75 -12.54 44.83
N LEU A 387 -12.95 -11.65 45.80
CA LEU A 387 -11.94 -10.68 46.19
C LEU A 387 -11.13 -11.24 47.34
N ILE A 388 -9.81 -11.07 47.26
CA ILE A 388 -8.87 -11.40 48.33
C ILE A 388 -8.46 -10.13 49.07
N ASP A 389 -8.23 -10.25 50.38
CA ASP A 389 -7.72 -9.15 51.19
C ASP A 389 -6.39 -8.65 50.60
N GLU A 390 -6.20 -7.34 50.53
CA GLU A 390 -5.00 -6.71 49.96
C GLU A 390 -3.72 -7.22 50.65
N LYS A 391 -3.77 -7.40 51.97
CA LYS A 391 -2.65 -7.94 52.75
C LYS A 391 -2.30 -9.38 52.33
N THR A 392 -3.31 -10.21 52.11
CA THR A 392 -3.14 -11.61 51.70
C THR A 392 -2.62 -11.69 50.27
N ALA A 393 -3.17 -10.87 49.37
CA ALA A 393 -2.68 -10.74 47.99
C ALA A 393 -1.20 -10.37 47.96
N ARG A 394 -0.80 -9.31 48.68
CA ARG A 394 0.60 -8.89 48.78
C ARG A 394 1.51 -9.99 49.33
N LEU A 395 1.05 -10.76 50.31
CA LEU A 395 1.82 -11.87 50.87
C LEU A 395 2.00 -13.03 49.89
N GLN A 396 0.99 -13.33 49.06
CA GLN A 396 1.10 -14.35 48.00
C GLN A 396 1.97 -13.89 46.84
N GLU A 397 1.94 -12.60 46.51
CA GLU A 397 2.74 -11.97 45.45
C GLU A 397 4.18 -11.64 45.89
N ALA A 398 4.45 -11.64 47.21
CA ALA A 398 5.74 -11.26 47.77
C ALA A 398 6.84 -12.26 47.40
N LYS A 399 7.93 -11.73 46.85
CA LYS A 399 9.15 -12.51 46.62
C LYS A 399 9.86 -12.76 47.95
N SER A 400 10.54 -13.90 48.09
CA SER A 400 11.38 -14.19 49.26
C SER A 400 12.55 -13.21 49.39
N SER A 401 13.03 -12.67 48.27
CA SER A 401 13.99 -11.57 48.19
C SER A 401 13.82 -10.75 46.91
N TYR A 402 14.35 -9.52 46.90
CA TYR A 402 14.42 -8.66 45.71
C TYR A 402 15.55 -7.63 45.83
N ASN A 403 16.06 -7.14 44.71
CA ASN A 403 16.95 -5.98 44.67
C ASN A 403 16.15 -4.71 44.46
N ASN A 404 16.40 -3.69 45.28
CA ASN A 404 15.76 -2.39 45.13
C ASN A 404 16.40 -1.54 44.01
N SER A 405 15.94 -0.31 43.82
CA SER A 405 16.37 0.61 42.75
C SER A 405 17.84 1.09 42.83
N ILE A 406 18.58 0.68 43.86
CA ILE A 406 20.02 0.94 44.03
C ILE A 406 20.79 -0.34 44.36
N ASN A 407 20.25 -1.51 43.96
CA ASN A 407 20.88 -2.82 44.11
C ASN A 407 21.15 -3.25 45.56
N ILE A 408 20.41 -2.74 46.54
CA ILE A 408 20.40 -3.34 47.88
C ILE A 408 19.49 -4.57 47.82
N GLU A 409 20.04 -5.73 48.13
CA GLU A 409 19.28 -6.97 48.27
C GLU A 409 18.46 -6.95 49.57
N MET A 410 17.16 -7.16 49.42
CA MET A 410 16.16 -7.16 50.48
C MET A 410 15.58 -8.56 50.65
N LYS A 411 15.57 -9.09 51.88
CA LYS A 411 15.01 -10.41 52.22
C LYS A 411 13.74 -10.29 53.04
N LEU A 412 12.71 -11.05 52.68
CA LEU A 412 11.45 -11.11 53.41
C LEU A 412 11.58 -11.96 54.67
N PHE A 413 11.17 -11.38 55.79
CA PHE A 413 10.97 -12.09 57.05
C PHE A 413 9.49 -12.07 57.42
N ASN A 414 8.98 -13.23 57.83
CA ASN A 414 7.61 -13.38 58.30
C ASN A 414 7.63 -13.93 59.73
N PRO A 415 7.50 -13.08 60.75
CA PRO A 415 7.51 -13.51 62.15
C PRO A 415 6.34 -14.40 62.55
N LYS A 416 5.23 -14.42 61.78
CA LYS A 416 4.05 -15.25 62.03
C LYS A 416 3.48 -15.17 63.46
N GLY A 417 3.62 -14.02 64.13
CA GLY A 417 3.16 -13.87 65.52
C GLY A 417 4.15 -14.37 66.56
N ASP A 418 5.44 -14.50 66.21
CA ASP A 418 6.49 -14.90 67.12
C ASP A 418 6.54 -14.05 68.39
N MET A 419 6.68 -14.74 69.51
CA MET A 419 6.90 -14.14 70.84
C MET A 419 8.40 -14.09 71.14
N LEU A 420 8.88 -12.93 71.58
CA LEU A 420 10.25 -12.74 72.01
C LEU A 420 10.30 -11.99 73.34
N GLN A 421 11.19 -12.43 74.22
CA GLN A 421 11.57 -11.68 75.41
C GLN A 421 12.87 -10.93 75.13
N LEU A 422 12.76 -9.64 74.93
CA LEU A 422 13.89 -8.74 74.68
C LEU A 422 14.66 -8.47 75.97
N GLY A 423 15.91 -8.03 75.83
CA GLY A 423 16.81 -7.75 76.95
C GLY A 423 17.43 -9.03 77.53
N ALA A 424 18.08 -8.89 78.67
CA ALA A 424 18.82 -9.97 79.31
C ALA A 424 18.50 -10.08 80.82
N LYS A 425 18.56 -11.30 81.36
CA LYS A 425 18.31 -11.54 82.78
C LYS A 425 19.43 -10.93 83.62
N ARG A 426 19.12 -10.51 84.85
CA ARG A 426 20.09 -9.89 85.78
C ARG A 426 21.32 -10.75 86.09
N HIS A 427 21.19 -12.07 86.03
CA HIS A 427 22.30 -13.02 86.24
C HIS A 427 23.01 -13.44 84.94
N GLU A 428 22.61 -12.91 83.79
CA GLU A 428 23.25 -13.24 82.53
C GLU A 428 24.63 -12.57 82.45
N LYS A 429 25.69 -13.36 82.25
CA LYS A 429 27.07 -12.84 82.10
C LYS A 429 27.12 -11.77 81.01
N GLY A 430 27.65 -10.59 81.36
CA GLY A 430 27.80 -9.44 80.48
C GLY A 430 26.61 -8.47 80.46
N GLN A 431 25.52 -8.74 81.19
CA GLN A 431 24.33 -7.88 81.21
C GLN A 431 24.58 -6.49 81.80
N ARG A 432 24.00 -5.45 81.18
CA ARG A 432 23.96 -4.07 81.68
C ARG A 432 22.59 -3.70 82.24
N ALA A 433 22.56 -2.77 83.17
CA ALA A 433 21.33 -2.40 83.88
C ALA A 433 20.17 -1.87 83.01
N ASN A 434 20.49 -1.37 81.81
CA ASN A 434 19.54 -0.85 80.82
C ASN A 434 18.92 -1.93 79.91
N GLU A 435 19.36 -3.19 79.99
CA GLU A 435 18.83 -4.33 79.22
C GLU A 435 17.61 -4.96 79.91
N ILE A 436 16.57 -4.15 80.07
CA ILE A 436 15.36 -4.52 80.80
C ILE A 436 14.54 -5.53 79.98
N LEU A 437 14.02 -6.56 80.67
CA LEU A 437 13.20 -7.59 80.04
C LEU A 437 11.85 -7.03 79.61
N ARG A 438 11.48 -7.21 78.34
CA ARG A 438 10.14 -6.88 77.82
C ARG A 438 9.62 -7.93 76.85
N LYS A 439 8.32 -8.19 76.86
CA LYS A 439 7.68 -9.20 76.00
C LYS A 439 7.13 -8.53 74.75
N VAL A 440 7.54 -9.00 73.57
CA VAL A 440 7.08 -8.48 72.29
C VAL A 440 6.47 -9.59 71.43
N ASN A 441 5.47 -9.22 70.64
CA ASN A 441 4.84 -10.06 69.64
C ASN A 441 5.00 -9.40 68.27
N LEU A 442 5.71 -10.05 67.35
CA LEU A 442 5.90 -9.54 65.99
C LEU A 442 4.94 -10.26 65.04
N THR A 443 4.07 -9.52 64.35
CA THR A 443 3.04 -10.07 63.46
C THR A 443 3.15 -9.61 62.02
N LYS A 444 3.84 -8.50 61.76
CA LYS A 444 3.96 -7.93 60.41
C LYS A 444 5.12 -8.58 59.66
N PRO A 445 4.90 -9.08 58.42
CA PRO A 445 6.01 -9.40 57.53
C PRO A 445 6.73 -8.12 57.09
N PHE A 446 8.05 -8.19 56.97
CA PHE A 446 8.89 -7.07 56.54
C PHE A 446 10.11 -7.56 55.78
N TYR A 447 10.57 -6.74 54.84
CA TYR A 447 11.85 -6.90 54.18
C TYR A 447 12.95 -6.24 54.99
N VAL A 448 14.17 -6.79 54.91
CA VAL A 448 15.39 -6.27 55.54
C VAL A 448 16.53 -6.35 54.53
N SER A 449 17.41 -5.34 54.47
CA SER A 449 18.62 -5.45 53.66
C SER A 449 19.54 -6.55 54.20
N LEU A 450 20.08 -7.38 53.31
CA LEU A 450 20.96 -8.49 53.73
C LEU A 450 22.20 -8.00 54.47
N HIS A 451 22.70 -6.85 54.06
CA HIS A 451 23.88 -6.19 54.57
C HIS A 451 23.52 -4.83 55.19
N GLU A 452 24.47 -4.26 55.89
CA GLU A 452 24.53 -2.83 56.20
C GLU A 452 24.49 -2.01 54.89
N VAL A 453 24.01 -0.77 54.96
CA VAL A 453 24.05 0.13 53.79
C VAL A 453 25.51 0.45 53.48
N SER A 454 25.95 0.28 52.23
CA SER A 454 27.33 0.58 51.84
C SER A 454 27.57 2.07 51.56
N ASN A 455 28.84 2.44 51.50
CA ASN A 455 29.32 3.73 51.01
C ASN A 455 28.78 4.04 49.60
N GLU A 456 28.81 3.05 48.69
CA GLU A 456 28.26 3.18 47.34
C GLU A 456 26.74 3.42 47.37
N ASN A 457 26.00 2.64 48.17
CA ASN A 457 24.56 2.80 48.30
C ASN A 457 24.21 4.20 48.82
N PHE A 458 24.90 4.68 49.86
CA PHE A 458 24.62 5.99 50.46
C PHE A 458 24.98 7.16 49.54
N THR A 459 26.02 7.02 48.71
CA THR A 459 26.43 8.06 47.74
C THR A 459 25.32 8.38 46.72
N ASN A 460 24.44 7.42 46.43
CA ASN A 460 23.27 7.66 45.57
C ASN A 460 22.29 8.69 46.17
N PHE A 461 22.24 8.81 47.49
CA PHE A 461 21.41 9.79 48.21
C PHE A 461 22.15 11.12 48.40
N LYS A 462 23.38 11.06 48.93
CA LYS A 462 24.16 12.23 49.30
C LYS A 462 25.65 11.97 49.07
N LYS A 463 26.26 12.75 48.17
CA LYS A 463 27.71 12.73 47.98
C LYS A 463 28.38 13.23 49.26
N LYS A 464 29.19 12.38 49.88
CA LYS A 464 30.03 12.69 51.04
C LYS A 464 31.45 12.24 50.68
N GLN A 465 32.47 12.92 51.21
CA GLN A 465 33.83 12.39 51.13
C GLN A 465 33.89 11.18 52.07
N LEU A 466 33.89 9.98 51.49
CA LEU A 466 33.81 8.73 52.23
C LEU A 466 35.22 8.23 52.53
N SER A 467 35.43 7.77 53.75
CA SER A 467 36.63 7.05 54.17
C SER A 467 36.49 5.59 53.73
N GLY A 468 36.97 5.23 52.54
CA GLY A 468 37.09 3.84 52.09
C GLY A 468 36.48 3.50 50.72
N ASN A 469 36.67 2.26 50.30
CA ASN A 469 36.11 1.67 49.07
C ASN A 469 34.55 1.63 49.14
N GLY A 470 33.89 1.59 47.98
CA GLY A 470 32.42 1.60 47.86
C GLY A 470 31.73 0.43 48.56
N SER A 471 32.43 -0.70 48.71
CA SER A 471 31.96 -1.94 49.36
C SER A 471 31.99 -1.93 50.89
N PHE A 472 32.58 -0.91 51.54
CA PHE A 472 32.54 -0.80 53.00
C PHE A 472 31.20 -0.24 53.47
N PRO A 473 30.73 -0.60 54.67
CA PRO A 473 29.50 -0.06 55.23
C PRO A 473 29.64 1.45 55.53
N ILE A 474 28.55 2.20 55.38
CA ILE A 474 28.54 3.63 55.69
C ILE A 474 28.51 3.86 57.21
N SER A 475 29.54 4.54 57.72
CA SER A 475 29.61 4.99 59.11
C SER A 475 29.66 6.52 59.21
N ASN A 476 29.78 7.04 60.43
CA ASN A 476 29.87 8.46 60.73
C ASN A 476 28.68 9.28 60.19
N ILE A 477 27.49 8.70 60.26
CA ILE A 477 26.22 9.37 59.90
C ILE A 477 25.29 9.45 61.10
N SER A 478 24.53 10.53 61.16
CA SER A 478 23.49 10.69 62.19
C SER A 478 22.27 9.80 61.90
N TRP A 479 21.50 9.50 62.95
CA TRP A 479 20.21 8.81 62.81
C TRP A 479 19.27 9.51 61.81
N ILE A 480 19.25 10.86 61.83
CA ILE A 480 18.42 11.66 60.91
C ILE A 480 18.86 11.48 59.46
N GLU A 481 20.15 11.35 59.19
CA GLU A 481 20.65 11.08 57.84
C GLU A 481 20.26 9.68 57.36
N ALA A 482 20.33 8.67 58.24
CA ALA A 482 19.88 7.31 57.94
C ALA A 482 18.36 7.26 57.67
N ALA A 483 17.56 7.95 58.48
CA ALA A 483 16.11 8.09 58.27
C ALA A 483 15.77 8.86 56.99
N ALA A 484 16.52 9.91 56.66
CA ALA A 484 16.36 10.68 55.42
C ALA A 484 16.71 9.83 54.18
N PHE A 485 17.74 8.99 54.25
CA PHE A 485 18.07 8.01 53.21
C PHE A 485 16.88 7.08 52.95
N CYS A 486 16.25 6.55 54.01
CA CYS A 486 15.07 5.69 53.89
C CYS A 486 13.90 6.40 53.18
N ASN A 487 13.60 7.65 53.55
CA ASN A 487 12.55 8.43 52.88
C ASN A 487 12.89 8.73 51.42
N TRP A 488 14.14 9.11 51.13
CA TRP A 488 14.60 9.37 49.77
C TRP A 488 14.42 8.13 48.88
N LEU A 489 14.83 6.95 49.36
CA LEU A 489 14.67 5.70 48.63
C LEU A 489 13.19 5.35 48.45
N SER A 490 12.36 5.57 49.47
CA SER A 490 10.90 5.38 49.38
C SER A 490 10.30 6.26 48.28
N LYS A 491 10.67 7.54 48.25
CA LYS A 491 10.20 8.49 47.22
C LYS A 491 10.68 8.08 45.82
N LYS A 492 11.93 7.64 45.69
CA LYS A 492 12.50 7.14 44.42
C LYS A 492 11.68 5.97 43.87
N GLU A 493 11.18 5.11 44.73
CA GLU A 493 10.38 3.92 44.38
C GLU A 493 8.86 4.15 44.45
N LYS A 494 8.42 5.40 44.60
CA LYS A 494 6.98 5.78 44.71
C LYS A 494 6.26 5.06 45.85
N LEU A 495 6.99 4.77 46.93
CA LEU A 495 6.46 4.25 48.19
C LEU A 495 6.12 5.41 49.14
N GLU A 496 5.25 5.14 50.12
CA GLU A 496 4.93 6.12 51.13
C GLU A 496 6.14 6.35 52.06
N GLU A 497 6.52 7.61 52.32
CA GLU A 497 7.58 7.92 53.29
C GLU A 497 7.18 7.47 54.71
N PHE A 498 8.10 6.80 55.41
CA PHE A 498 7.86 6.34 56.78
C PHE A 498 8.05 7.46 57.80
N TYR A 499 9.08 8.30 57.63
CA TYR A 499 9.40 9.37 58.57
C TYR A 499 8.79 10.70 58.15
N VAL A 500 8.43 11.55 59.10
CA VAL A 500 8.07 12.96 58.86
C VAL A 500 9.18 13.81 59.46
N ILE A 501 10.10 14.25 58.61
CA ILE A 501 11.28 15.04 59.01
C ILE A 501 11.06 16.50 58.59
N LYS A 502 11.19 17.45 59.53
CA LYS A 502 11.12 18.89 59.26
C LYS A 502 12.25 19.61 59.98
N GLY A 503 12.94 20.54 59.31
CA GLY A 503 14.04 21.30 59.89
C GLY A 503 15.17 20.44 60.46
N GLY A 504 15.45 19.28 59.84
CA GLY A 504 16.49 18.35 60.31
C GLY A 504 16.13 17.54 61.56
N LYS A 505 14.85 17.49 61.96
CA LYS A 505 14.36 16.74 63.13
C LYS A 505 13.21 15.83 62.75
N LEU A 506 13.13 14.67 63.42
CA LEU A 506 11.97 13.80 63.37
C LEU A 506 10.80 14.46 64.13
N ILE A 507 9.66 14.62 63.46
CA ILE A 507 8.44 15.18 64.05
C ILE A 507 7.40 14.11 64.31
N ASP A 508 7.25 13.15 63.39
CA ASP A 508 6.34 12.02 63.50
C ASP A 508 6.79 10.87 62.56
N PHE A 509 6.10 9.74 62.61
CA PHE A 509 6.29 8.62 61.68
C PHE A 509 4.97 7.91 61.36
N LYS A 510 4.91 7.27 60.19
CA LYS A 510 3.74 6.57 59.68
C LYS A 510 3.88 5.05 59.86
N GLY A 511 3.48 4.54 61.03
CA GLY A 511 3.65 3.12 61.39
C GLY A 511 2.95 2.06 60.50
N ASN A 512 2.11 2.49 59.56
CA ASN A 512 1.44 1.64 58.57
C ASN A 512 1.95 1.85 57.13
N SER A 513 2.97 2.69 56.95
CA SER A 513 3.61 2.91 55.64
C SER A 513 4.33 1.64 55.18
N ASN A 514 4.35 1.43 53.86
CA ASN A 514 5.13 0.40 53.18
C ASN A 514 6.48 0.92 52.63
N GLY A 515 6.90 2.11 53.03
CA GLY A 515 8.22 2.67 52.69
C GLY A 515 9.36 2.05 53.48
N TYR A 516 10.58 2.41 53.06
CA TYR A 516 11.80 2.07 53.77
C TYR A 516 11.90 2.84 55.09
N ARG A 517 12.52 2.18 56.06
CA ARG A 517 12.76 2.66 57.42
C ARG A 517 13.95 1.93 58.03
N LEU A 518 14.38 2.37 59.21
CA LEU A 518 15.25 1.59 60.08
C LEU A 518 14.46 0.44 60.73
N LEU A 519 15.14 -0.63 61.09
CA LEU A 519 14.59 -1.69 61.93
C LEU A 519 14.13 -1.12 63.27
N THR A 520 13.10 -1.71 63.89
CA THR A 520 12.85 -1.43 65.32
C THR A 520 13.85 -2.19 66.17
N GLU A 521 14.04 -1.76 67.42
CA GLU A 521 14.85 -2.48 68.40
C GLU A 521 14.36 -3.93 68.58
N ALA A 522 13.03 -4.12 68.54
CA ALA A 522 12.42 -5.43 68.66
C ALA A 522 12.67 -6.32 67.44
N GLU A 523 12.56 -5.77 66.22
CA GLU A 523 12.84 -6.49 64.98
C GLU A 523 14.31 -6.86 64.89
N TRP A 524 15.21 -5.92 65.20
CA TRP A 524 16.66 -6.13 65.16
C TRP A 524 17.08 -7.29 66.08
N GLU A 525 16.62 -7.28 67.33
CA GLU A 525 16.99 -8.31 68.29
C GLU A 525 16.28 -9.65 67.98
N TRP A 526 15.08 -9.63 67.39
CA TRP A 526 14.43 -10.84 66.88
C TRP A 526 15.21 -11.46 65.72
N LEU A 527 15.67 -10.66 64.76
CA LEU A 527 16.51 -11.12 63.66
C LEU A 527 17.76 -11.82 64.18
N SER A 528 18.44 -11.22 65.16
CA SER A 528 19.67 -11.78 65.73
C SER A 528 19.40 -13.06 66.54
N ARG A 529 18.40 -13.06 67.43
CA ARG A 529 18.23 -14.13 68.43
C ARG A 529 17.30 -15.25 68.01
N LYS A 530 16.30 -15.00 67.15
CA LYS A 530 15.12 -15.87 67.00
C LYS A 530 14.73 -16.17 65.54
N ALA A 531 14.99 -15.27 64.58
CA ALA A 531 14.66 -15.51 63.18
C ALA A 531 15.30 -16.82 62.68
N ASN A 532 14.50 -17.64 61.98
CA ASN A 532 14.85 -18.99 61.52
C ASN A 532 15.27 -19.98 62.62
N LYS A 533 14.98 -19.69 63.90
CA LYS A 533 15.32 -20.56 65.04
C LYS A 533 14.06 -20.96 65.80
N LYS A 534 14.03 -22.20 66.31
CA LYS A 534 12.93 -22.71 67.15
C LYS A 534 12.81 -21.97 68.50
N LYS A 535 13.93 -21.51 69.07
CA LYS A 535 13.98 -20.72 70.32
C LYS A 535 14.89 -19.51 70.18
N ALA A 536 14.67 -18.49 71.00
CA ALA A 536 15.58 -17.35 71.08
C ALA A 536 16.91 -17.82 71.72
N SER A 537 18.02 -17.37 71.15
CA SER A 537 19.38 -17.72 71.58
C SER A 537 20.04 -16.56 72.32
N LYS A 538 21.11 -16.87 73.05
CA LYS A 538 21.91 -15.85 73.76
C LYS A 538 22.71 -14.97 72.81
N PHE A 539 23.30 -15.57 71.78
CA PHE A 539 24.06 -14.90 70.72
C PHE A 539 23.43 -15.18 69.35
N SER A 540 23.86 -14.47 68.32
CA SER A 540 23.39 -14.71 66.96
C SER A 540 23.77 -16.10 66.41
N TRP A 541 24.89 -16.67 66.85
CA TRP A 541 25.29 -18.03 66.48
C TRP A 541 24.69 -19.12 67.37
N GLY A 542 24.23 -18.80 68.59
CA GLY A 542 23.62 -19.79 69.50
C GLY A 542 23.79 -19.45 70.97
N ASP A 543 23.77 -20.48 71.81
CA ASP A 543 23.92 -20.34 73.27
C ASP A 543 25.38 -20.54 73.76
N SER A 544 26.30 -20.87 72.84
CA SER A 544 27.74 -21.07 73.12
C SER A 544 28.47 -19.75 73.28
N PHE A 545 29.44 -19.69 74.19
CA PHE A 545 30.36 -18.55 74.32
C PHE A 545 31.49 -18.56 73.28
N ILE A 546 31.70 -19.69 72.60
CA ILE A 546 32.68 -19.81 71.51
C ILE A 546 32.07 -19.22 70.24
N ILE A 547 32.77 -18.25 69.65
CA ILE A 547 32.39 -17.62 68.38
C ILE A 547 32.82 -18.58 67.25
N PRO A 548 31.94 -18.91 66.28
CA PRO A 548 32.34 -19.70 65.13
C PRO A 548 33.33 -18.92 64.24
N ASP A 549 34.25 -19.63 63.61
CA ASP A 549 35.21 -19.04 62.67
C ASP A 549 34.51 -18.26 61.55
N ASN A 550 35.10 -17.12 61.17
CA ASN A 550 34.62 -16.25 60.10
C ASN A 550 33.12 -15.89 60.24
N TYR A 551 32.68 -15.50 61.44
CA TYR A 551 31.27 -15.21 61.72
C TYR A 551 30.98 -13.73 62.02
N LEU A 552 31.93 -12.99 62.59
CA LEU A 552 31.77 -11.59 63.03
C LEU A 552 33.05 -10.79 62.74
N ASN A 553 32.90 -9.50 62.47
CA ASN A 553 33.98 -8.52 62.66
C ASN A 553 33.86 -7.85 64.04
N ILE A 554 34.82 -8.05 64.94
CA ILE A 554 34.87 -7.45 66.28
C ILE A 554 36.32 -7.18 66.69
N ALA A 555 36.55 -6.51 67.83
CA ALA A 555 37.91 -6.39 68.33
C ALA A 555 38.39 -7.74 68.89
N ASP A 556 39.36 -8.33 68.19
CA ASP A 556 39.90 -9.66 68.48
C ASP A 556 41.44 -9.68 68.42
N GLU A 557 42.07 -10.84 68.23
CA GLU A 557 43.53 -10.97 68.16
C GLU A 557 44.15 -10.02 67.10
N SER A 558 43.48 -9.79 65.97
CA SER A 558 43.95 -8.88 64.92
C SER A 558 44.02 -7.40 65.39
N ALA A 559 43.23 -7.03 66.38
CA ALA A 559 43.16 -5.69 66.96
C ALA A 559 44.02 -5.51 68.24
N GLN A 560 44.76 -6.54 68.67
CA GLN A 560 45.50 -6.54 69.93
C GLN A 560 46.50 -5.38 70.06
N SER A 561 47.11 -4.95 68.94
CA SER A 561 48.08 -3.85 68.90
C SER A 561 47.46 -2.49 69.25
N ASN A 562 46.17 -2.32 68.93
CA ASN A 562 45.49 -1.02 68.98
C ASN A 562 44.33 -0.97 69.97
N GLN A 563 43.91 -2.10 70.55
CA GLN A 563 42.82 -2.17 71.51
C GLN A 563 43.17 -2.95 72.78
N ARG A 564 42.87 -2.36 73.94
CA ARG A 564 43.11 -2.97 75.24
C ARG A 564 42.17 -4.14 75.55
N ASN A 565 40.93 -4.08 75.06
CA ASN A 565 39.94 -5.12 75.25
C ASN A 565 39.65 -5.74 73.89
N PHE A 566 39.97 -7.01 73.75
CA PHE A 566 39.71 -7.81 72.56
C PHE A 566 39.28 -9.22 72.96
N VAL A 567 38.60 -9.92 72.06
CA VAL A 567 38.24 -11.33 72.25
C VAL A 567 39.44 -12.20 71.92
N LYS A 568 39.89 -12.97 72.91
CA LYS A 568 40.99 -13.93 72.75
C LYS A 568 40.54 -15.19 72.02
N ASP A 569 41.47 -15.87 71.38
CA ASP A 569 41.25 -17.14 70.67
C ASP A 569 40.21 -17.03 69.53
N TYR A 570 40.05 -15.83 68.98
CA TYR A 570 39.26 -15.53 67.77
C TYR A 570 40.05 -14.54 66.93
N ASP A 571 40.11 -14.77 65.62
CA ASP A 571 40.81 -13.90 64.67
C ASP A 571 39.98 -13.85 63.39
N ASP A 572 39.39 -12.69 63.14
CA ASP A 572 38.61 -12.38 61.95
C ASP A 572 39.47 -11.84 60.80
N GLY A 573 40.74 -11.51 61.06
CA GLY A 573 41.70 -10.96 60.11
C GLY A 573 41.54 -9.47 59.81
N TYR A 574 40.68 -8.74 60.53
CA TYR A 574 40.38 -7.32 60.31
C TYR A 574 40.58 -6.48 61.58
N GLU A 575 41.63 -5.67 61.59
CA GLU A 575 41.88 -4.71 62.68
C GLU A 575 40.78 -3.63 62.82
N ASN A 576 40.06 -3.35 61.72
CA ASN A 576 39.04 -2.30 61.61
C ASN A 576 37.84 -2.81 60.77
N LEU A 577 37.12 -1.91 60.09
CA LEU A 577 36.00 -2.30 59.22
C LEU A 577 36.38 -3.34 58.16
N ALA A 578 35.43 -4.20 57.85
CA ALA A 578 35.48 -5.12 56.72
C ALA A 578 34.47 -4.70 55.64
N GLU A 579 34.65 -5.17 54.41
CA GLU A 579 33.65 -5.01 53.37
C GLU A 579 32.36 -5.75 53.75
N ILE A 580 31.21 -5.22 53.35
CA ILE A 580 29.93 -5.85 53.69
C ILE A 580 29.87 -7.29 53.16
N GLY A 581 29.41 -8.22 53.99
CA GLY A 581 29.26 -9.62 53.61
C GLY A 581 30.57 -10.42 53.54
N SER A 582 31.67 -9.93 54.13
CA SER A 582 32.94 -10.67 54.21
C SER A 582 32.84 -11.96 55.06
N PHE A 583 31.91 -11.97 56.02
CA PHE A 583 31.71 -13.08 56.95
C PHE A 583 30.61 -14.04 56.52
N ASN A 584 30.56 -15.21 57.15
CA ASN A 584 29.47 -16.16 56.94
C ASN A 584 28.10 -15.57 57.30
N LYS A 585 27.07 -15.92 56.52
CA LYS A 585 25.68 -15.59 56.87
C LYS A 585 25.35 -16.08 58.27
N GLU A 586 24.75 -15.22 59.08
CA GLU A 586 24.21 -15.62 60.36
C GLU A 586 23.04 -16.58 60.19
N LYS A 587 22.58 -17.22 61.27
CA LYS A 587 21.42 -18.12 61.24
C LYS A 587 20.11 -17.46 60.74
N SER A 588 19.99 -16.14 60.86
CA SER A 588 18.90 -15.35 60.26
C SER A 588 18.98 -15.30 58.72
N GLY A 589 20.16 -15.58 58.18
CA GLY A 589 20.56 -15.43 56.78
C GLY A 589 20.85 -13.98 56.38
N LEU A 590 21.12 -13.11 57.36
CA LEU A 590 21.70 -11.78 57.18
C LEU A 590 23.22 -11.84 57.40
N TYR A 591 23.91 -10.80 56.99
CA TYR A 591 25.34 -10.58 57.24
C TYR A 591 25.53 -9.44 58.24
N ASP A 592 26.65 -9.48 58.94
CA ASP A 592 27.20 -8.38 59.75
C ASP A 592 26.21 -7.83 60.80
N LEU A 593 25.23 -8.63 61.24
CA LEU A 593 24.26 -8.15 62.23
C LEU A 593 24.87 -8.11 63.64
N SER A 594 25.94 -8.87 63.87
CA SER A 594 26.55 -9.04 65.18
C SER A 594 27.99 -8.53 65.26
N GLY A 595 28.43 -7.75 64.27
CA GLY A 595 29.78 -7.20 64.14
C GLY A 595 29.87 -6.19 62.99
N ASN A 596 31.07 -5.72 62.65
CA ASN A 596 31.34 -4.66 61.66
C ASN A 596 30.91 -3.28 62.16
N LEU A 597 29.67 -2.82 61.95
CA LEU A 597 29.13 -1.64 62.61
C LEU A 597 27.98 -1.98 63.55
N SER A 598 27.89 -1.19 64.62
CA SER A 598 26.66 -1.10 65.37
C SER A 598 25.63 -0.34 64.53
N GLU A 599 24.35 -0.61 64.72
CA GLU A 599 23.30 -0.12 63.84
C GLU A 599 22.34 0.81 64.54
N TRP A 600 22.07 1.95 63.92
CA TRP A 600 20.92 2.78 64.24
C TRP A 600 19.62 1.99 64.03
N VAL A 601 18.80 1.91 65.08
CA VAL A 601 17.43 1.41 64.99
C VAL A 601 16.43 2.55 65.19
N HIS A 602 15.16 2.33 64.82
CA HIS A 602 14.11 3.33 64.82
C HIS A 602 13.88 3.96 66.20
N ASP A 603 13.86 3.13 67.24
CA ASP A 603 13.39 3.47 68.57
C ASP A 603 14.20 4.62 69.21
N TYR A 604 13.48 5.52 69.90
CA TYR A 604 14.11 6.40 70.87
C TYR A 604 14.59 5.59 72.07
N TYR A 605 15.79 5.92 72.57
CA TYR A 605 16.36 5.25 73.73
C TYR A 605 15.55 5.56 75.00
N THR A 606 15.19 4.50 75.73
CA THR A 606 14.50 4.59 77.01
C THR A 606 14.80 3.39 77.89
N VAL A 607 14.64 3.56 79.20
CA VAL A 607 14.77 2.51 80.23
C VAL A 607 13.44 2.26 80.96
N THR A 608 12.33 2.75 80.40
CA THR A 608 11.00 2.57 80.97
C THR A 608 10.14 1.80 79.98
N PHE A 609 9.73 0.60 80.38
CA PHE A 609 8.93 -0.32 79.56
C PHE A 609 7.70 -0.79 80.32
N SER A 610 6.69 -1.25 79.57
CA SER A 610 5.50 -1.88 80.16
C SER A 610 5.76 -3.36 80.40
N ASP A 611 5.13 -3.92 81.44
CA ASP A 611 5.09 -5.38 81.65
C ASP A 611 4.12 -6.11 80.70
N LYS A 612 3.33 -5.35 79.92
CA LYS A 612 2.40 -5.89 78.93
C LYS A 612 3.14 -6.38 77.69
N ILE A 613 2.51 -7.31 76.96
CA ILE A 613 3.01 -7.75 75.65
C ILE A 613 2.83 -6.61 74.65
N GLU A 614 3.93 -6.14 74.08
CA GLU A 614 3.91 -5.10 73.06
C GLU A 614 3.82 -5.73 71.67
N LYS A 615 2.78 -5.38 70.89
CA LYS A 615 2.58 -5.91 69.54
C LYS A 615 3.18 -4.96 68.50
N ASP A 616 4.12 -5.48 67.70
CA ASP A 616 4.86 -4.74 66.66
C ASP A 616 5.34 -3.33 67.15
N PRO A 617 6.08 -3.24 68.28
CA PRO A 617 6.42 -1.95 68.89
C PRO A 617 7.32 -1.10 68.00
N LEU A 618 7.01 0.21 67.93
CA LEU A 618 7.79 1.25 67.24
C LEU A 618 8.50 2.20 68.22
N GLY A 619 8.61 1.80 69.49
CA GLY A 619 9.19 2.62 70.54
C GLY A 619 8.35 3.84 70.95
N LYS A 620 8.96 4.76 71.71
CA LYS A 620 8.31 6.02 72.11
C LYS A 620 8.22 6.97 70.92
N LYS A 621 7.21 7.85 70.90
CA LYS A 621 7.07 8.88 69.84
C LYS A 621 8.05 10.06 69.96
N LYS A 622 8.64 10.27 71.14
CA LYS A 622 9.56 11.38 71.44
C LYS A 622 10.71 10.88 72.31
N GLY A 623 11.90 11.46 72.11
CA GLY A 623 13.09 11.18 72.90
C GLY A 623 14.25 12.10 72.51
N SER A 624 15.36 11.99 73.25
CA SER A 624 16.57 12.82 73.06
C SER A 624 17.70 12.12 72.31
N SER A 625 17.66 10.79 72.23
CA SER A 625 18.67 9.93 71.59
C SER A 625 18.01 8.68 71.05
N HIS A 626 18.57 8.08 70.02
CA HIS A 626 18.09 6.82 69.43
C HIS A 626 18.89 5.63 69.94
N VAL A 627 18.28 4.45 69.86
CA VAL A 627 18.95 3.20 70.23
C VAL A 627 19.95 2.81 69.14
N ILE A 628 21.12 2.34 69.57
CA ILE A 628 22.12 1.65 68.76
C ILE A 628 22.18 0.19 69.21
N LYS A 629 22.21 -0.74 68.26
CA LYS A 629 22.23 -2.19 68.49
C LYS A 629 23.42 -2.86 67.80
N GLY A 630 23.80 -4.04 68.28
CA GLY A 630 24.88 -4.83 67.70
C GLY A 630 26.27 -4.43 68.15
N ALA A 631 27.20 -5.38 68.02
CA ALA A 631 28.62 -5.11 68.15
C ALA A 631 29.15 -4.47 66.85
N ASN A 632 30.37 -3.95 66.96
CA ASN A 632 31.14 -3.37 65.88
C ASN A 632 32.59 -3.86 65.96
N TRP A 633 33.41 -3.50 64.98
CA TRP A 633 34.85 -3.82 64.91
C TRP A 633 35.66 -3.40 66.15
N SER A 634 35.15 -2.52 67.02
CA SER A 634 35.79 -2.13 68.30
C SER A 634 35.21 -2.84 69.55
N SER A 635 34.39 -3.87 69.36
CA SER A 635 33.63 -4.51 70.44
C SER A 635 34.31 -5.76 71.01
N GLY A 636 35.32 -5.56 71.85
CA GLY A 636 36.12 -6.66 72.43
C GLY A 636 35.65 -7.20 73.79
N THR A 637 34.37 -7.11 74.13
CA THR A 637 33.86 -7.61 75.43
C THR A 637 32.59 -8.43 75.26
N LEU A 638 32.43 -9.44 76.11
CA LEU A 638 31.21 -10.26 76.19
C LEU A 638 29.93 -9.41 76.31
N THR A 639 30.01 -8.28 77.01
CA THR A 639 28.88 -7.36 77.16
C THR A 639 28.38 -6.82 75.83
N LYS A 640 29.30 -6.39 74.95
CA LYS A 640 28.99 -5.68 73.69
C LYS A 640 28.60 -6.61 72.54
N ILE A 641 29.13 -7.84 72.52
CA ILE A 641 28.82 -8.83 71.46
C ILE A 641 27.47 -9.53 71.64
N ARG A 642 26.76 -9.28 72.74
CA ARG A 642 25.43 -9.84 72.97
C ARG A 642 24.38 -9.06 72.17
N PRO A 643 23.44 -9.75 71.50
CA PRO A 643 22.31 -9.09 70.82
C PRO A 643 21.42 -8.24 71.73
N SER A 644 21.39 -8.49 73.04
CA SER A 644 20.66 -7.67 74.00
C SER A 644 21.37 -6.36 74.35
N TYR A 645 22.67 -6.23 74.04
CA TYR A 645 23.42 -5.00 74.20
C TYR A 645 22.71 -3.86 73.48
N ARG A 646 22.69 -2.71 74.13
CA ARG A 646 22.04 -1.50 73.64
C ARG A 646 22.71 -0.29 74.26
N GLU A 647 22.84 0.75 73.45
CA GLU A 647 23.32 2.05 73.89
C GLU A 647 22.51 3.16 73.24
N ASN A 648 22.74 4.38 73.71
CA ASN A 648 22.06 5.56 73.20
C ASN A 648 23.04 6.39 72.35
N GLY A 649 22.55 6.90 71.22
CA GLY A 649 23.32 7.74 70.34
C GLY A 649 22.57 9.01 69.94
N ILE A 650 23.33 10.09 69.74
CA ILE A 650 22.81 11.40 69.28
C ILE A 650 23.45 11.80 67.95
N LYS A 651 24.78 11.69 67.86
CA LYS A 651 25.58 12.03 66.67
C LYS A 651 26.11 10.76 66.00
N GLY A 652 26.44 10.86 64.72
CA GLY A 652 27.19 9.81 64.02
C GLY A 652 28.60 9.64 64.59
N ASN A 653 29.13 8.43 64.45
CA ASN A 653 30.50 8.07 64.81
C ASN A 653 30.99 6.95 63.87
N GLU A 654 32.28 6.62 63.93
CA GLU A 654 32.96 5.69 63.01
C GLU A 654 32.56 4.22 63.21
N THR A 655 31.94 3.87 64.34
CA THR A 655 31.53 2.50 64.69
C THR A 655 30.03 2.26 64.52
N THR A 656 29.27 3.26 64.05
CA THR A 656 27.82 3.18 63.90
C THR A 656 27.38 3.46 62.45
N GLY A 657 26.70 2.48 61.87
CA GLY A 657 26.02 2.54 60.58
C GLY A 657 24.54 2.21 60.71
N PHE A 658 23.97 1.59 59.68
CA PHE A 658 22.58 1.17 59.68
C PHE A 658 22.28 0.18 58.56
N ARG A 659 21.15 -0.52 58.71
CA ARG A 659 20.51 -1.28 57.63
C ARG A 659 19.05 -0.84 57.47
N ILE A 660 18.46 -1.14 56.33
CA ILE A 660 17.10 -0.71 55.99
C ILE A 660 16.11 -1.86 56.04
N ALA A 661 14.87 -1.54 56.38
CA ALA A 661 13.74 -2.44 56.41
C ALA A 661 12.49 -1.78 55.83
N ARG A 662 11.47 -2.57 55.50
CA ARG A 662 10.19 -2.09 54.95
C ARG A 662 9.09 -3.10 55.22
N TYR A 663 7.92 -2.65 55.66
CA TYR A 663 6.77 -3.54 55.77
C TYR A 663 6.25 -3.97 54.40
N LEU A 664 5.74 -5.19 54.31
CA LEU A 664 5.08 -5.71 53.11
C LEU A 664 3.69 -5.10 52.89
#